data_AF-A0A2T4ZI54-F1
#
_entry.id   AF-A0A2T4ZI54-F1
#
_cell.length_a   1.000
_cell.length_b   1.000
_cell.length_c   1.000
_cell.angle_alpha   90.00
_cell.angle_beta   90.00
_cell.angle_gamma   90.00
#
_symmetry.space_group_name_H-M   'P 1'
#
loop_
_entity.id
_entity.type
_entity.pdbx_description
1 polymer ?
#
loop_
_entity_poly.entity_id
_entity_poly.type
_entity_poly.pdbx_seq_one_letter_code
_entity_poly.pdbx_strand_id
1 'polypeptide(L)'
;MTDLFIAYRRADKERVDLIRQSLSSLGLTMAADIEPKGRGAAKAIRDAAASARVVLALWPAEILDPTQNHAGLYGLARTAHVDGRLVAARLAPLAVDKLEAPFDTLPTPDLSNWLAGDPRPAGAPEWQSLVGAIGRIIGRPALGELALALEADGATIGPAQIAFARRHREDAASATIWERFETAERERFADAFRKAHGVLMERHQGAQDRLKAALEAFPAYLQAVRKDATVQPPDPREAIADGAAALRDGVARLAADNERLQTALDRARVTPPPMAANGNRPWAWIGMTAAAFVVGSLGAATLTEFAGPFRGDAHPRIAGLAQAAQERAETVAQASAELARLREQARTAARRAETAEANLRNARTQLAHSQTELIQRQTQASEATGSTRRLQGELQAAQQALASAERKAQEAATRVAGLEQEVQALRETATAAADAAVTTGSVRPRPASGAAEPQPAPAPQPQAAPPAASAPLPPARPDGEVTGSVPPAPPPAMEGPYRHRRDRWSFAIPPGFRLDSENDLPGPVNSVLIHEQNRDAVVVVSANAARGACTAQAWYWDNIVEGSRPRRGEVTGDAALPQGEASFRGFAVRGRGVLQADRFRTDLDYYDLVAQRRGEPGVVYLVQARFPRSMAGEMIRSVHALWKDFEVTGPRAYPTRC
;
A
#
# COMPACT_ATOMS: atom_id res chain seq x y z
N MET A 1 -40.09 29.32 -0.51
CA MET A 1 -41.34 29.24 0.28
C MET A 1 -40.90 29.03 1.73
N THR A 2 -41.45 29.75 2.70
CA THR A 2 -41.06 29.61 4.11
C THR A 2 -41.84 28.49 4.78
N ASP A 3 -41.25 27.80 5.75
CA ASP A 3 -41.94 26.75 6.50
C ASP A 3 -42.94 27.35 7.48
N LEU A 4 -42.58 28.44 8.17
CA LEU A 4 -43.34 28.97 9.29
C LEU A 4 -43.50 30.49 9.27
N PHE A 5 -44.74 30.96 9.45
CA PHE A 5 -45.07 32.32 9.87
C PHE A 5 -45.63 32.27 11.30
N ILE A 6 -45.19 33.16 12.19
CA ILE A 6 -45.76 33.29 13.53
C ILE A 6 -46.64 34.55 13.58
N ALA A 7 -47.92 34.37 13.90
CA ALA A 7 -48.87 35.43 14.17
C ALA A 7 -49.01 35.64 15.68
N TYR A 8 -48.72 36.86 16.15
CA TYR A 8 -48.68 37.19 17.58
C TYR A 8 -48.97 38.67 17.82
N ARG A 9 -49.22 39.04 19.09
CA ARG A 9 -49.37 40.44 19.53
C ARG A 9 -48.00 41.03 19.83
N ARG A 10 -47.73 42.25 19.36
CA ARG A 10 -46.41 42.91 19.47
C ARG A 10 -45.88 43.04 20.92
N ALA A 11 -46.78 43.16 21.91
CA ALA A 11 -46.41 43.21 23.33
C ALA A 11 -45.66 41.96 23.79
N ASP A 12 -45.94 40.80 23.18
CA ASP A 12 -45.36 39.51 23.54
C ASP A 12 -44.06 39.19 22.79
N LYS A 13 -43.50 40.16 22.03
CA LYS A 13 -42.38 39.92 21.11
C LYS A 13 -41.21 39.17 21.75
N GLU A 14 -40.80 39.53 22.97
CA GLU A 14 -39.68 38.88 23.66
C GLU A 14 -39.93 37.38 23.88
N ARG A 15 -41.14 37.00 24.32
CA ARG A 15 -41.54 35.59 24.50
C ARG A 15 -41.61 34.84 23.17
N VAL A 16 -42.08 35.52 22.12
CA VAL A 16 -42.17 34.96 20.77
C VAL A 16 -40.79 34.80 20.14
N ASP A 17 -39.84 35.67 20.44
CA ASP A 17 -38.46 35.55 19.95
C ASP A 17 -37.73 34.36 20.58
N LEU A 18 -38.07 33.97 21.83
CA LEU A 18 -37.61 32.70 22.42
C LEU A 18 -38.17 31.47 21.67
N ILE A 19 -39.46 31.47 21.32
CA ILE A 19 -40.09 30.41 20.51
C ILE A 19 -39.46 30.37 19.10
N ARG A 20 -39.27 31.53 18.47
CA ARG A 20 -38.63 31.71 17.16
C ARG A 20 -37.21 31.13 17.15
N GLN A 21 -36.40 31.39 18.18
CA GLN A 21 -35.07 30.80 18.33
C GLN A 21 -35.14 29.27 18.44
N SER A 22 -36.02 28.75 19.29
CA SER A 22 -36.17 27.30 19.52
C SER A 22 -36.79 26.53 18.35
N LEU A 23 -37.53 27.18 17.45
CA LEU A 23 -38.02 26.59 16.20
C LEU A 23 -36.98 26.72 15.07
N SER A 24 -36.23 27.82 15.03
CA SER A 24 -35.13 28.03 14.08
C SER A 24 -34.01 26.99 14.25
N SER A 25 -33.68 26.61 15.49
CA SER A 25 -32.68 25.55 15.78
C SER A 25 -33.06 24.16 15.25
N LEU A 26 -34.34 23.91 14.93
CA LEU A 26 -34.82 22.69 14.27
C LEU A 26 -34.64 22.72 12.73
N GLY A 27 -33.98 23.76 12.21
CA GLY A 27 -33.77 23.99 10.79
C GLY A 27 -35.05 24.42 10.04
N LEU A 28 -35.96 25.15 10.71
CA LEU A 28 -37.19 25.65 10.10
C LEU A 28 -36.97 27.03 9.47
N THR A 29 -37.35 27.19 8.19
CA THR A 29 -37.26 28.49 7.54
C THR A 29 -38.41 29.39 7.99
N MET A 30 -38.08 30.45 8.71
CA MET A 30 -39.07 31.37 9.27
C MET A 30 -39.26 32.62 8.43
N ALA A 31 -40.50 33.07 8.30
CA ALA A 31 -40.81 34.38 7.77
C ALA A 31 -40.18 35.49 8.66
N ALA A 32 -39.65 36.51 8.00
CA ALA A 32 -39.11 37.70 8.66
C ALA A 32 -40.19 38.36 9.53
N ASP A 33 -39.79 38.92 10.68
CA ASP A 33 -40.68 39.75 11.47
C ASP A 33 -40.92 41.08 10.73
N ILE A 34 -42.17 41.29 10.27
CA ILE A 34 -42.54 42.46 9.49
C ILE A 34 -42.99 43.55 10.47
N GLU A 35 -42.08 44.47 10.79
CA GLU A 35 -42.45 45.66 11.53
C GLU A 35 -43.49 46.48 10.74
N PRO A 36 -44.68 46.76 11.30
CA PRO A 36 -45.74 47.43 10.56
C PRO A 36 -45.50 48.94 10.47
N LYS A 37 -44.59 49.36 9.57
CA LYS A 37 -44.30 50.76 9.26
C LYS A 37 -44.93 51.13 7.90
N GLY A 38 -45.97 51.99 7.93
CA GLY A 38 -46.60 52.55 6.75
C GLY A 38 -47.80 51.77 6.17
N ARG A 39 -48.45 52.34 5.15
CA ARG A 39 -49.74 51.87 4.58
C ARG A 39 -49.70 50.48 3.93
N GLY A 40 -48.52 49.87 3.73
CA GLY A 40 -48.36 48.53 3.14
C GLY A 40 -48.31 47.37 4.14
N ALA A 41 -48.12 47.64 5.43
CA ALA A 41 -47.78 46.62 6.44
C ALA A 41 -48.79 45.45 6.52
N ALA A 42 -50.08 45.75 6.61
CA ALA A 42 -51.13 44.72 6.69
C ALA A 42 -51.31 43.92 5.38
N LYS A 43 -50.77 44.40 4.25
CA LYS A 43 -50.66 43.60 3.04
C LYS A 43 -49.44 42.67 3.15
N ALA A 44 -48.26 43.22 3.45
CA ALA A 44 -47.03 42.44 3.57
C ALA A 44 -47.13 41.29 4.61
N ILE A 45 -47.79 41.52 5.74
CA ILE A 45 -48.07 40.49 6.75
C ILE A 45 -48.95 39.35 6.18
N ARG A 46 -50.01 39.69 5.43
CA ARG A 46 -50.88 38.69 4.79
C ARG A 46 -50.16 37.94 3.67
N ASP A 47 -49.38 38.64 2.85
CA ASP A 47 -48.60 38.04 1.78
C ASP A 47 -47.54 37.07 2.36
N ALA A 48 -46.88 37.45 3.47
CA ALA A 48 -45.94 36.59 4.18
C ALA A 48 -46.61 35.35 4.81
N ALA A 49 -47.75 35.52 5.49
CA ALA A 49 -48.52 34.42 6.04
C ALA A 49 -49.05 33.47 4.94
N ALA A 50 -49.52 34.02 3.81
CA ALA A 50 -49.95 33.25 2.65
C ALA A 50 -48.79 32.45 2.03
N SER A 51 -47.57 33.00 2.04
CA SER A 51 -46.36 32.35 1.52
C SER A 51 -45.79 31.22 2.41
N ALA A 52 -46.23 31.12 3.67
CA ALA A 52 -45.75 30.15 4.63
C ALA A 52 -46.51 28.83 4.58
N ARG A 53 -45.83 27.71 4.84
CA ARG A 53 -46.46 26.38 4.86
C ARG A 53 -47.30 26.15 6.12
N VAL A 54 -46.90 26.72 7.25
CA VAL A 54 -47.64 26.75 8.53
C VAL A 54 -47.76 28.19 9.03
N VAL A 55 -48.91 28.50 9.61
CA VAL A 55 -49.12 29.71 10.42
C VAL A 55 -49.31 29.27 11.87
N LEU A 56 -48.42 29.70 12.75
CA LEU A 56 -48.53 29.51 14.19
C LEU A 56 -49.18 30.75 14.81
N ALA A 57 -50.41 30.62 15.30
CA ALA A 57 -51.07 31.65 16.10
C ALA A 57 -50.72 31.48 17.58
N LEU A 58 -50.16 32.53 18.18
CA LEU A 58 -49.81 32.59 19.59
C LEU A 58 -50.79 33.50 20.33
N TRP A 59 -51.64 32.88 21.15
CA TRP A 59 -52.69 33.56 21.89
C TRP A 59 -52.16 34.14 23.22
N PRO A 60 -52.21 35.47 23.41
CA PRO A 60 -51.92 36.10 24.69
C PRO A 60 -53.10 35.98 25.66
N ALA A 61 -52.92 36.31 26.94
CA ALA A 61 -54.01 36.28 27.93
C ALA A 61 -55.16 37.24 27.57
N GLU A 62 -54.80 38.40 27.03
CA GLU A 62 -55.71 39.49 26.69
C GLU A 62 -56.55 39.22 25.45
N ILE A 63 -56.39 38.08 24.77
CA ILE A 63 -57.17 37.73 23.57
C ILE A 63 -58.70 37.66 23.82
N LEU A 64 -59.09 37.50 25.09
CA LEU A 64 -60.48 37.52 25.57
C LEU A 64 -60.93 38.88 26.12
N ASP A 65 -60.06 39.90 26.14
CA ASP A 65 -60.39 41.26 26.55
C ASP A 65 -61.12 41.97 25.38
N PRO A 66 -62.44 42.24 25.48
CA PRO A 66 -63.19 42.86 24.40
C PRO A 66 -62.80 44.32 24.16
N THR A 67 -62.03 44.94 25.06
CA THR A 67 -61.53 46.31 24.89
C THR A 67 -60.30 46.38 23.97
N GLN A 68 -59.66 45.25 23.68
CA GLN A 68 -58.45 45.19 22.88
C GLN A 68 -58.70 44.68 21.45
N ASN A 69 -58.12 45.38 20.47
CA ASN A 69 -58.30 45.04 19.07
C ASN A 69 -57.38 43.89 18.65
N HIS A 70 -57.91 42.67 18.67
CA HIS A 70 -57.24 41.46 18.21
C HIS A 70 -57.67 40.99 16.81
N ALA A 71 -58.47 41.78 16.08
CA ALA A 71 -59.07 41.36 14.79
C ALA A 71 -58.03 40.95 13.74
N GLY A 72 -56.83 41.54 13.77
CA GLY A 72 -55.73 41.15 12.87
C GLY A 72 -55.18 39.74 13.13
N LEU A 73 -55.09 39.32 14.40
CA LEU A 73 -54.61 37.99 14.77
C LEU A 73 -55.66 36.93 14.46
N TYR A 74 -56.92 37.19 14.84
CA TYR A 74 -58.05 36.32 14.50
C TYR A 74 -58.24 36.18 12.98
N GLY A 75 -58.11 37.27 12.21
CA GLY A 75 -58.19 37.24 10.75
C GLY A 75 -57.14 36.34 10.10
N LEU A 76 -55.88 36.44 10.53
CA LEU A 76 -54.81 35.57 10.04
C LEU A 76 -55.01 34.10 10.44
N ALA A 77 -55.37 33.86 11.71
CA ALA A 77 -55.64 32.51 12.21
C ALA A 77 -56.82 31.86 11.47
N ARG A 78 -57.89 32.60 11.18
CA ARG A 78 -59.07 32.11 10.47
C ARG A 78 -58.75 31.75 9.03
N THR A 79 -57.99 32.59 8.31
CA THR A 79 -57.50 32.27 6.96
C THR A 79 -56.65 30.99 6.97
N ALA A 80 -55.68 30.90 7.88
CA ALA A 80 -54.83 29.72 7.99
C ALA A 80 -55.59 28.44 8.39
N HIS A 81 -56.66 28.56 9.18
CA HIS A 81 -57.51 27.42 9.55
C HIS A 81 -58.27 26.88 8.34
N VAL A 82 -58.89 27.77 7.55
CA VAL A 82 -59.60 27.41 6.30
C VAL A 82 -58.65 26.71 5.31
N ASP A 83 -57.39 27.15 5.25
CA ASP A 83 -56.37 26.52 4.41
C ASP A 83 -55.76 25.22 4.99
N GLY A 84 -56.15 24.80 6.19
CA GLY A 84 -55.57 23.63 6.87
C GLY A 84 -54.12 23.80 7.34
N ARG A 85 -53.64 25.04 7.46
CA ARG A 85 -52.25 25.42 7.79
C ARG A 85 -52.05 25.99 9.20
N LEU A 86 -53.11 26.11 9.99
CA LEU A 86 -53.05 26.68 11.33
C LEU A 86 -52.50 25.69 12.37
N VAL A 87 -51.55 26.15 13.17
CA VAL A 87 -51.24 25.62 14.50
C VAL A 87 -51.48 26.71 15.53
N ALA A 88 -52.01 26.37 16.70
CA ALA A 88 -52.31 27.32 17.77
C ALA A 88 -51.55 26.95 19.05
N ALA A 89 -51.13 27.95 19.83
CA ALA A 89 -50.62 27.77 21.18
C ALA A 89 -50.92 29.00 22.05
N ARG A 90 -50.92 28.82 23.38
CA ARG A 90 -51.11 29.89 24.37
C ARG A 90 -49.77 30.36 24.93
N LEU A 91 -49.65 31.67 25.16
CA LEU A 91 -48.50 32.30 25.84
C LEU A 91 -48.72 32.52 27.35
N ALA A 92 -49.93 32.25 27.82
CA ALA A 92 -50.41 32.43 29.19
C ALA A 92 -51.62 31.49 29.44
N PRO A 93 -51.90 31.12 30.69
CA PRO A 93 -53.08 30.33 31.03
C PRO A 93 -54.37 31.01 30.56
N LEU A 94 -55.11 30.33 29.69
CA LEU A 94 -56.31 30.86 29.03
C LEU A 94 -57.38 29.77 28.92
N ALA A 95 -58.63 30.17 29.19
CA ALA A 95 -59.83 29.38 28.96
C ALA A 95 -60.10 29.28 27.43
N VAL A 96 -59.66 28.18 26.82
CA VAL A 96 -59.73 27.95 25.36
C VAL A 96 -61.19 27.90 24.88
N ASP A 97 -62.09 27.39 25.72
CA ASP A 97 -63.56 27.34 25.54
C ASP A 97 -64.22 28.71 25.35
N LYS A 98 -63.50 29.81 25.60
CA LYS A 98 -63.99 31.19 25.43
C LYS A 98 -63.47 31.87 24.17
N LEU A 99 -62.59 31.23 23.40
CA LEU A 99 -62.17 31.72 22.09
C LEU A 99 -63.35 31.65 21.09
N GLU A 100 -63.32 32.47 20.05
CA GLU A 100 -64.32 32.34 18.98
C GLU A 100 -64.15 31.01 18.20
N ALA A 101 -65.25 30.43 17.76
CA ALA A 101 -65.21 29.26 16.88
C ALA A 101 -64.47 29.60 15.56
N PRO A 102 -63.59 28.73 15.04
CA PRO A 102 -63.35 27.33 15.47
C PRO A 102 -62.19 27.14 16.47
N PHE A 103 -61.62 28.21 17.03
CA PHE A 103 -60.41 28.11 17.86
C PHE A 103 -60.65 27.53 19.26
N ASP A 104 -61.90 27.55 19.72
CA ASP A 104 -62.42 26.90 20.92
C ASP A 104 -62.17 25.38 20.96
N THR A 105 -62.22 24.72 19.79
CA THR A 105 -62.07 23.27 19.64
C THR A 105 -60.66 22.83 19.22
N LEU A 106 -59.76 23.77 18.88
CA LEU A 106 -58.42 23.43 18.40
C LEU A 106 -57.47 23.04 19.54
N PRO A 107 -56.65 21.97 19.36
CA PRO A 107 -55.57 21.64 20.29
C PRO A 107 -54.60 22.82 20.44
N THR A 108 -54.65 23.46 21.60
CA THR A 108 -53.92 24.71 21.86
C THR A 108 -53.05 24.55 23.12
N PRO A 109 -51.85 23.92 23.03
CA PRO A 109 -50.94 23.74 24.15
C PRO A 109 -50.59 25.06 24.85
N ASP A 110 -50.36 25.00 26.16
CA ASP A 110 -49.97 26.16 26.97
C ASP A 110 -48.45 26.21 27.12
N LEU A 111 -47.83 27.24 26.55
CA LEU A 111 -46.38 27.43 26.62
C LEU A 111 -45.97 28.28 27.82
N SER A 112 -46.88 28.76 28.66
CA SER A 112 -46.55 29.67 29.77
C SER A 112 -45.51 29.08 30.73
N ASN A 113 -45.69 27.82 31.14
CA ASN A 113 -44.76 27.11 32.02
C ASN A 113 -43.40 26.87 31.34
N TRP A 114 -43.41 26.54 30.04
CA TRP A 114 -42.18 26.35 29.26
C TRP A 114 -41.43 27.67 29.09
N LEU A 115 -42.12 28.77 28.80
CA LEU A 115 -41.54 30.11 28.67
C LEU A 115 -41.00 30.68 30.00
N ALA A 116 -41.56 30.26 31.13
CA ALA A 116 -41.14 30.69 32.46
C ALA A 116 -39.98 29.85 33.05
N GLY A 117 -39.75 28.64 32.52
CA GLY A 117 -38.68 27.76 32.97
C GLY A 117 -37.32 28.08 32.34
N ASP A 118 -36.25 27.85 33.09
CA ASP A 118 -34.88 27.75 32.57
C ASP A 118 -34.17 26.58 33.29
N PRO A 119 -33.67 25.55 32.60
CA PRO A 119 -33.71 25.36 31.14
C PRO A 119 -35.14 25.20 30.58
N ARG A 120 -35.25 25.38 29.25
CA ARG A 120 -36.46 25.15 28.45
C ARG A 120 -36.43 23.75 27.82
N PRO A 121 -36.91 22.70 28.50
CA PRO A 121 -36.70 21.35 28.01
C PRO A 121 -37.46 21.11 26.70
N ALA A 122 -36.78 20.50 25.72
CA ALA A 122 -37.45 20.05 24.50
C ALA A 122 -38.38 18.87 24.79
N GLY A 123 -38.16 18.15 25.89
CA GLY A 123 -39.07 17.12 26.40
C GLY A 123 -40.39 17.60 27.03
N ALA A 124 -40.66 18.90 27.15
CA ALA A 124 -41.94 19.39 27.67
C ALA A 124 -43.11 18.93 26.78
N PRO A 125 -44.19 18.36 27.33
CA PRO A 125 -45.28 17.78 26.53
C PRO A 125 -46.02 18.82 25.71
N GLU A 126 -46.14 20.06 26.19
CA GLU A 126 -46.76 21.17 25.48
C GLU A 126 -45.91 21.61 24.27
N TRP A 127 -44.58 21.63 24.44
CA TRP A 127 -43.62 21.91 23.37
C TRP A 127 -43.61 20.78 22.32
N GLN A 128 -43.57 19.53 22.74
CA GLN A 128 -43.64 18.37 21.84
C GLN A 128 -44.96 18.32 21.06
N SER A 129 -46.08 18.65 21.70
CA SER A 129 -47.39 18.77 21.02
C SER A 129 -47.37 19.85 19.93
N LEU A 130 -46.81 21.03 20.23
CA LEU A 130 -46.64 22.12 19.27
C LEU A 130 -45.74 21.71 18.09
N VAL A 131 -44.54 21.23 18.39
CA VAL A 131 -43.52 20.87 17.38
C VAL A 131 -44.01 19.72 16.51
N GLY A 132 -44.70 18.72 17.09
CA GLY A 132 -45.33 17.62 16.36
C GLY A 132 -46.54 18.04 15.51
N ALA A 133 -47.27 19.10 15.89
CA ALA A 133 -48.31 19.69 15.05
C ALA A 133 -47.71 20.41 13.83
N ILE A 134 -46.70 21.26 14.04
CA ILE A 134 -45.95 21.94 12.95
C ILE A 134 -45.33 20.91 12.01
N GLY A 135 -44.65 19.90 12.56
CA GLY A 135 -43.96 18.85 11.82
C GLY A 135 -44.88 18.09 10.87
N ARG A 136 -46.09 17.72 11.33
CA ARG A 136 -47.08 17.03 10.47
C ARG A 136 -47.50 17.87 9.26
N ILE A 137 -47.75 19.17 9.42
CA ILE A 137 -48.21 20.03 8.31
C ILE A 137 -47.07 20.31 7.31
N ILE A 138 -45.82 20.48 7.78
CA ILE A 138 -44.67 20.67 6.90
C ILE A 138 -44.10 19.36 6.32
N GLY A 139 -44.70 18.20 6.61
CA GLY A 139 -44.21 16.89 6.15
C GLY A 139 -42.91 16.41 6.81
N ARG A 140 -42.56 16.95 7.98
CA ARG A 140 -41.45 16.52 8.85
C ARG A 140 -42.00 15.99 10.18
N PRO A 141 -42.66 14.82 10.21
CA PRO A 141 -43.33 14.32 11.41
C PRO A 141 -42.37 14.07 12.58
N ALA A 142 -41.08 13.85 12.29
CA ALA A 142 -40.03 13.57 13.26
C ALA A 142 -39.47 14.80 14.00
N LEU A 143 -39.95 16.03 13.75
CA LEU A 143 -39.42 17.25 14.40
C LEU A 143 -39.35 17.17 15.93
N GLY A 144 -40.31 16.50 16.58
CA GLY A 144 -40.31 16.32 18.03
C GLY A 144 -39.13 15.48 18.53
N GLU A 145 -38.82 14.39 17.83
CA GLU A 145 -37.64 13.55 18.08
C GLU A 145 -36.34 14.30 17.78
N LEU A 146 -36.32 15.17 16.75
CA LEU A 146 -35.16 16.03 16.46
C LEU A 146 -34.89 17.00 17.60
N ALA A 147 -35.92 17.63 18.16
CA ALA A 147 -35.78 18.56 19.28
C ALA A 147 -35.18 17.87 20.52
N LEU A 148 -35.63 16.64 20.83
CA LEU A 148 -35.05 15.81 21.89
C LEU A 148 -33.59 15.44 21.62
N ALA A 149 -33.24 15.09 20.38
CA ALA A 149 -31.88 14.72 20.00
C ALA A 149 -30.90 15.90 20.08
N LEU A 150 -31.34 17.10 19.70
CA LEU A 150 -30.56 18.34 19.82
C LEU A 150 -30.41 18.79 21.27
N GLU A 151 -31.42 18.59 22.13
CA GLU A 151 -31.28 18.83 23.57
C GLU A 151 -30.27 17.87 24.22
N ALA A 152 -30.36 16.57 23.93
CA ALA A 152 -29.55 15.54 24.58
C ALA A 152 -28.05 15.63 24.26
N ASP A 153 -27.69 15.97 23.02
CA ASP A 153 -26.28 16.09 22.58
C ASP A 153 -25.75 17.54 22.58
N GLY A 154 -26.65 18.53 22.69
CA GLY A 154 -26.35 19.95 22.61
C GLY A 154 -25.89 20.42 21.23
N ALA A 155 -25.03 21.45 21.19
CA ALA A 155 -24.52 22.02 19.96
C ALA A 155 -23.54 21.09 19.20
N THR A 156 -22.87 20.19 19.91
CA THR A 156 -22.02 19.14 19.35
C THR A 156 -22.84 17.95 18.85
N ILE A 157 -22.28 17.15 17.96
CA ILE A 157 -22.93 15.93 17.49
C ILE A 157 -22.59 14.81 18.45
N GLY A 158 -23.62 14.15 18.97
CA GLY A 158 -23.49 12.99 19.83
C GLY A 158 -24.32 11.81 19.34
N PRO A 159 -24.51 10.80 20.21
CA PRO A 159 -25.23 9.58 19.86
C PRO A 159 -26.72 9.79 19.56
N ALA A 160 -27.39 10.80 20.15
CA ALA A 160 -28.82 11.01 19.96
C ALA A 160 -29.15 11.57 18.57
N GLN A 161 -28.41 12.57 18.10
CA GLN A 161 -28.50 13.14 16.75
C GLN A 161 -28.18 12.07 15.69
N ILE A 162 -27.15 11.24 15.91
CA ILE A 162 -26.82 10.13 15.02
C ILE A 162 -27.93 9.07 15.00
N ALA A 163 -28.53 8.74 16.17
CA ALA A 163 -29.65 7.80 16.25
C ALA A 163 -30.90 8.33 15.51
N PHE A 164 -31.20 9.63 15.66
CA PHE A 164 -32.23 10.32 14.89
C PHE A 164 -31.97 10.21 13.38
N ALA A 165 -30.77 10.61 12.93
CA ALA A 165 -30.41 10.65 11.50
C ALA A 165 -30.31 9.27 10.84
N ARG A 166 -30.14 8.20 11.64
CA ARG A 166 -30.25 6.80 11.17
C ARG A 166 -31.69 6.34 10.97
N ARG A 167 -32.62 6.81 11.83
CA ARG A 167 -34.03 6.43 11.87
C ARG A 167 -34.86 7.16 10.82
N HIS A 168 -34.69 8.48 10.71
CA HIS A 168 -35.49 9.39 9.87
C HIS A 168 -34.65 9.93 8.71
N ARG A 169 -34.23 9.05 7.79
CA ARG A 169 -33.25 9.40 6.73
C ARG A 169 -33.80 10.40 5.71
N GLU A 170 -35.12 10.49 5.62
CA GLU A 170 -35.89 11.39 4.78
C GLU A 170 -36.07 12.80 5.36
N ASP A 171 -35.77 13.02 6.65
CA ASP A 171 -35.81 14.37 7.23
C ASP A 171 -34.59 15.19 6.79
N ALA A 172 -34.82 16.44 6.38
CA ALA A 172 -33.77 17.33 5.90
C ALA A 172 -32.63 17.57 6.92
N ALA A 173 -32.93 17.56 8.22
CA ALA A 173 -31.91 17.72 9.26
C ALA A 173 -30.96 16.52 9.33
N SER A 174 -31.39 15.32 8.92
CA SER A 174 -30.57 14.11 8.92
C SER A 174 -29.37 14.25 7.99
N ALA A 175 -29.54 14.88 6.82
CA ALA A 175 -28.43 15.18 5.91
C ALA A 175 -27.38 16.11 6.56
N THR A 176 -27.83 17.20 7.19
CA THR A 176 -26.95 18.14 7.91
C THR A 176 -26.26 17.50 9.11
N ILE A 177 -26.95 16.62 9.85
CA ILE A 177 -26.33 15.84 10.95
C ILE A 177 -25.23 14.92 10.39
N TRP A 178 -25.47 14.23 9.28
CA TRP A 178 -24.49 13.35 8.64
C TRP A 178 -23.27 14.11 8.10
N GLU A 179 -23.47 15.25 7.43
CA GLU A 179 -22.39 16.10 6.92
C GLU A 179 -21.49 16.61 8.06
N ARG A 180 -22.10 17.14 9.12
CA ARG A 180 -21.35 17.59 10.31
C ARG A 180 -20.66 16.42 11.01
N PHE A 181 -21.27 15.22 11.05
CA PHE A 181 -20.69 14.02 11.67
C PHE A 181 -19.48 13.54 10.89
N GLU A 182 -19.59 13.46 9.56
CA GLU A 182 -18.48 13.10 8.69
C GLU A 182 -17.33 14.10 8.80
N THR A 183 -17.64 15.40 8.87
CA THR A 183 -16.63 16.45 9.10
C THR A 183 -15.88 16.21 10.42
N ALA A 184 -16.59 16.00 11.53
CA ALA A 184 -15.99 15.74 12.83
C ALA A 184 -15.17 14.43 12.87
N GLU A 185 -15.62 13.37 12.20
CA GLU A 185 -14.86 12.11 12.09
C GLU A 185 -13.63 12.24 11.18
N ARG A 186 -13.71 13.01 10.09
CA ARG A 186 -12.57 13.34 9.22
C ARG A 186 -11.50 14.12 10.00
N GLU A 187 -11.90 15.08 10.84
CA GLU A 187 -10.98 15.81 11.72
C GLU A 187 -10.33 14.90 12.78
N ARG A 188 -11.14 14.08 13.49
CA ARG A 188 -10.64 13.07 14.44
C ARG A 188 -9.64 12.10 13.80
N PHE A 189 -9.95 11.62 12.60
CA PHE A 189 -9.06 10.76 11.83
C PHE A 189 -7.77 11.48 11.43
N ALA A 190 -7.85 12.73 10.95
CA ALA A 190 -6.68 13.53 10.60
C ALA A 190 -5.78 13.79 11.81
N ASP A 191 -6.33 14.02 13.00
CA ASP A 191 -5.58 14.17 14.24
C ASP A 191 -4.91 12.87 14.69
N ALA A 192 -5.63 11.75 14.66
CA ALA A 192 -5.07 10.43 14.95
C ALA A 192 -3.94 10.07 13.97
N PHE A 193 -4.15 10.34 12.68
CA PHE A 193 -3.16 10.13 11.62
C PHE A 193 -1.93 11.02 11.82
N ARG A 194 -2.09 12.32 12.10
CA ARG A 194 -0.98 13.23 12.39
C ARG A 194 -0.16 12.77 13.59
N LYS A 195 -0.81 12.32 14.67
CA LYS A 195 -0.13 11.76 15.86
C LYS A 195 0.65 10.49 15.52
N ALA A 196 0.03 9.54 14.81
CA ALA A 196 0.70 8.30 14.41
C ALA A 196 1.89 8.57 13.46
N HIS A 197 1.72 9.48 12.50
CA HIS A 197 2.77 9.89 11.57
C HIS A 197 3.93 10.61 12.29
N GLY A 198 3.64 11.46 13.27
CA GLY A 198 4.66 12.09 14.13
C GLY A 198 5.53 11.06 14.85
N VAL A 199 4.90 10.09 15.52
CA VAL A 199 5.61 9.00 16.21
C VAL A 199 6.45 8.15 15.25
N LEU A 200 6.00 7.92 14.01
CA LEU A 200 6.79 7.22 12.99
C LEU A 200 8.01 8.05 12.54
N MET A 201 7.86 9.37 12.37
CA MET A 201 8.94 10.26 11.97
C MET A 201 9.99 10.45 13.08
N GLU A 202 9.58 10.62 14.34
CA GLU A 202 10.48 10.63 15.50
C GLU A 202 11.31 9.34 15.59
N ARG A 203 10.68 8.17 15.39
CA ARG A 203 11.36 6.88 15.37
C ARG A 203 12.31 6.72 14.19
N HIS A 204 11.94 7.23 13.02
CA HIS A 204 12.81 7.23 11.84
C HIS A 204 14.05 8.10 12.08
N GLN A 205 13.86 9.33 12.59
CA GLN A 205 14.96 10.23 12.93
C GLN A 205 15.88 9.62 14.00
N GLY A 206 15.31 9.11 15.09
CA GLY A 206 16.07 8.45 16.16
C GLY A 206 16.79 7.15 15.73
N ALA A 207 16.44 6.57 14.57
CA ALA A 207 17.21 5.49 13.94
C ALA A 207 18.35 6.03 13.05
N GLN A 208 18.11 7.13 12.31
CA GLN A 208 19.16 7.83 11.56
C GLN A 208 20.26 8.37 12.49
N ASP A 209 19.88 9.00 13.60
CA ASP A 209 20.83 9.60 14.56
C ASP A 209 21.71 8.52 15.21
N ARG A 210 21.16 7.33 15.50
CA ARG A 210 21.91 6.17 15.99
C ARG A 210 22.86 5.59 14.94
N LEU A 211 22.43 5.47 13.69
CA LEU A 211 23.30 5.06 12.59
C LEU A 211 24.45 6.05 12.39
N LYS A 212 24.16 7.35 12.46
CA LYS A 212 25.17 8.41 12.40
C LYS A 212 26.17 8.32 13.56
N ALA A 213 25.70 8.13 14.80
CA ALA A 213 26.57 7.95 15.96
C ALA A 213 27.48 6.70 15.83
N ALA A 214 26.96 5.59 15.29
CA ALA A 214 27.77 4.40 15.01
C ALA A 214 28.86 4.66 13.95
N LEU A 215 28.54 5.42 12.90
CA LEU A 215 29.50 5.84 11.87
C LEU A 215 30.56 6.82 12.43
N GLU A 216 30.19 7.72 13.34
CA GLU A 216 31.10 8.66 14.01
C GLU A 216 31.99 7.98 15.08
N ALA A 217 31.54 6.88 15.68
CA ALA A 217 32.33 6.07 16.61
C ALA A 217 33.39 5.18 15.91
N PHE A 218 33.15 4.80 14.66
CA PHE A 218 34.04 3.88 13.91
C PHE A 218 35.49 4.40 13.72
N PRO A 219 35.75 5.69 13.42
CA PRO A 219 37.10 6.26 13.43
C PRO A 219 37.82 6.14 14.78
N ALA A 220 37.11 6.30 15.90
CA ALA A 220 37.70 6.17 17.24
C ALA A 220 38.09 4.70 17.54
N TYR A 221 37.25 3.75 17.13
CA TYR A 221 37.59 2.33 17.15
C TYR A 221 38.85 2.03 16.33
N LEU A 222 38.97 2.54 15.09
CA LEU A 222 40.18 2.36 14.28
C LEU A 222 41.44 2.97 14.91
N GLN A 223 41.31 4.09 15.63
CA GLN A 223 42.43 4.66 16.39
C GLN A 223 42.82 3.81 17.61
N ALA A 224 41.87 3.15 18.27
CA ALA A 224 42.15 2.27 19.40
C ALA A 224 42.84 0.97 18.95
N VAL A 225 42.35 0.34 17.86
CA VAL A 225 42.99 -0.85 17.25
C VAL A 225 44.44 -0.55 16.82
N ARG A 226 44.72 0.66 16.29
CA ARG A 226 46.09 1.10 15.95
C ARG A 226 47.02 1.30 17.16
N LYS A 227 46.52 1.19 18.39
CA LYS A 227 47.29 1.30 19.64
C LYS A 227 47.38 -0.04 20.38
N ASP A 228 47.14 -1.16 19.69
CA ASP A 228 47.06 -2.52 20.24
C ASP A 228 46.06 -2.67 21.41
N ALA A 229 45.08 -1.77 21.52
CA ALA A 229 44.00 -1.92 22.47
C ALA A 229 42.96 -2.93 21.95
N THR A 230 42.68 -3.97 22.74
CA THR A 230 41.59 -4.91 22.49
C THR A 230 40.23 -4.24 22.70
N VAL A 231 39.77 -3.51 21.68
CA VAL A 231 38.45 -2.87 21.64
C VAL A 231 37.57 -3.60 20.61
N GLN A 232 36.28 -3.68 20.89
CA GLN A 232 35.31 -4.37 20.04
C GLN A 232 34.73 -3.36 19.01
N PRO A 233 34.54 -3.73 17.73
CA PRO A 233 33.98 -2.83 16.73
C PRO A 233 32.53 -2.46 17.08
N PRO A 234 32.11 -1.19 16.90
CA PRO A 234 30.70 -0.85 16.99
C PRO A 234 29.92 -1.55 15.87
N ASP A 235 29.01 -2.47 16.20
CA ASP A 235 28.26 -3.22 15.21
C ASP A 235 27.06 -2.39 14.68
N PRO A 236 27.05 -1.98 13.39
CA PRO A 236 25.90 -1.31 12.81
C PRO A 236 24.64 -2.18 12.83
N ARG A 237 24.76 -3.51 12.99
CA ARG A 237 23.62 -4.42 13.13
C ARG A 237 22.91 -4.25 14.47
N GLU A 238 23.58 -3.95 15.58
CA GLU A 238 22.90 -3.69 16.85
C GLU A 238 22.10 -2.37 16.77
N ALA A 239 22.70 -1.30 16.25
CA ALA A 239 22.04 -0.02 16.02
C ALA A 239 20.79 -0.11 15.14
N ILE A 240 20.76 -1.05 14.19
CA ILE A 240 19.61 -1.30 13.29
C ILE A 240 18.66 -2.37 13.87
N ALA A 241 19.16 -3.37 14.59
CA ALA A 241 18.36 -4.46 15.17
C ALA A 241 17.44 -3.95 16.28
N ASP A 242 17.90 -3.02 17.12
CA ASP A 242 17.06 -2.35 18.12
C ASP A 242 15.97 -1.49 17.45
N GLY A 243 16.29 -0.84 16.32
CA GLY A 243 15.29 -0.17 15.49
C GLY A 243 14.24 -1.14 14.93
N ALA A 244 14.68 -2.31 14.45
CA ALA A 244 13.81 -3.36 13.93
C ALA A 244 13.04 -4.12 15.04
N ALA A 245 13.54 -4.15 16.27
CA ALA A 245 12.84 -4.65 17.45
C ALA A 245 11.77 -3.65 17.90
N ALA A 246 12.12 -2.37 18.05
CA ALA A 246 11.17 -1.31 18.36
C ALA A 246 10.09 -1.10 17.28
N LEU A 247 10.40 -1.39 16.01
CA LEU A 247 9.42 -1.47 14.93
C LEU A 247 8.51 -2.70 15.06
N ARG A 248 9.05 -3.89 15.37
CA ARG A 248 8.24 -5.09 15.63
C ARG A 248 7.31 -4.90 16.82
N ASP A 249 7.79 -4.33 17.92
CA ASP A 249 6.97 -3.93 19.07
C ASP A 249 5.91 -2.87 18.70
N GLY A 250 6.26 -1.93 17.82
CA GLY A 250 5.31 -0.95 17.29
C GLY A 250 4.21 -1.59 16.46
N VAL A 251 4.56 -2.51 15.57
CA VAL A 251 3.62 -3.29 14.76
C VAL A 251 2.75 -4.20 15.63
N ALA A 252 3.32 -4.85 16.65
CA ALA A 252 2.57 -5.67 17.61
C ALA A 252 1.57 -4.84 18.42
N ARG A 253 1.94 -3.64 18.88
CA ARG A 253 1.00 -2.72 19.55
C ARG A 253 -0.10 -2.22 18.62
N LEU A 254 0.25 -1.82 17.39
CA LEU A 254 -0.74 -1.40 16.38
C LEU A 254 -1.68 -2.54 15.98
N ALA A 255 -1.19 -3.78 15.91
CA ALA A 255 -2.01 -4.96 15.68
C ALA A 255 -2.98 -5.20 16.84
N ALA A 256 -2.50 -5.13 18.09
CA ALA A 256 -3.34 -5.26 19.29
C ALA A 256 -4.38 -4.13 19.41
N ASP A 257 -4.05 -2.91 19.04
CA ASP A 257 -5.02 -1.80 19.02
C ASP A 257 -6.04 -1.95 17.88
N ASN A 258 -5.66 -2.50 16.73
CA ASN A 258 -6.57 -2.84 15.64
C ASN A 258 -7.51 -3.99 16.05
N GLU A 259 -7.01 -5.02 16.74
CA GLU A 259 -7.80 -6.12 17.31
C GLU A 259 -8.78 -5.63 18.41
N ARG A 260 -8.36 -4.69 19.25
CA ARG A 260 -9.25 -3.99 20.21
C ARG A 260 -10.36 -3.21 19.50
N LEU A 261 -10.03 -2.50 18.42
CA LEU A 261 -11.02 -1.76 17.62
C LEU A 261 -12.00 -2.69 16.90
N GLN A 262 -11.53 -3.82 16.36
CA GLN A 262 -12.39 -4.87 15.80
C GLN A 262 -13.31 -5.47 16.88
N THR A 263 -12.75 -5.81 18.05
CA THR A 263 -13.53 -6.32 19.19
C THR A 263 -14.59 -5.31 19.66
N ALA A 264 -14.28 -4.02 19.68
CA ALA A 264 -15.23 -2.96 19.99
C ALA A 264 -16.33 -2.82 18.92
N LEU A 265 -15.96 -2.90 17.64
CA LEU A 265 -16.89 -2.89 16.51
C LEU A 265 -17.85 -4.09 16.55
N ASP A 266 -17.35 -5.28 16.86
CA ASP A 266 -18.16 -6.49 16.92
C ASP A 266 -19.05 -6.52 18.17
N ARG A 267 -18.61 -5.98 19.32
CA ARG A 267 -19.53 -5.70 20.45
C ARG A 267 -20.63 -4.73 20.04
N ALA A 268 -20.30 -3.66 19.30
CA ALA A 268 -21.29 -2.70 18.82
C ALA A 268 -22.26 -3.28 17.76
N ARG A 269 -21.87 -4.36 17.07
CA ARG A 269 -22.74 -5.12 16.15
C ARG A 269 -23.62 -6.15 16.86
N VAL A 270 -23.07 -6.82 17.88
CA VAL A 270 -23.75 -7.91 18.60
C VAL A 270 -24.70 -7.39 19.67
N THR A 271 -24.45 -6.20 20.25
CA THR A 271 -25.35 -5.57 21.22
C THR A 271 -26.58 -5.02 20.48
N PRO A 272 -27.79 -5.60 20.66
CA PRO A 272 -29.00 -4.98 20.13
C PRO A 272 -29.23 -3.65 20.86
N PRO A 273 -29.88 -2.65 20.23
CA PRO A 273 -30.29 -1.46 20.97
C PRO A 273 -31.13 -1.89 22.18
N PRO A 274 -30.93 -1.29 23.38
CA PRO A 274 -31.67 -1.68 24.56
C PRO A 274 -33.17 -1.57 24.28
N MET A 275 -33.90 -2.68 24.44
CA MET A 275 -35.36 -2.66 24.29
C MET A 275 -35.94 -1.68 25.30
N ALA A 276 -36.64 -0.66 24.80
CA ALA A 276 -37.37 0.25 25.66
C ALA A 276 -38.42 -0.57 26.44
N ALA A 277 -38.27 -0.61 27.76
CA ALA A 277 -39.20 -1.28 28.65
C ALA A 277 -40.49 -0.46 28.79
N ASN A 278 -41.35 -0.51 27.76
CA ASN A 278 -42.74 -0.06 27.82
C ASN A 278 -43.56 -0.90 26.83
N GLY A 279 -44.41 -1.78 27.37
CA GLY A 279 -45.18 -2.72 26.56
C GLY A 279 -46.53 -2.16 26.13
N ASN A 280 -46.83 -2.25 24.83
CA ASN A 280 -48.12 -2.79 24.40
C ASN A 280 -48.06 -3.37 22.97
N ARG A 281 -48.98 -4.31 22.69
CA ARG A 281 -49.05 -5.19 21.51
C ARG A 281 -49.66 -4.49 20.26
N PRO A 282 -49.80 -5.13 19.07
CA PRO A 282 -49.33 -6.45 18.63
C PRO A 282 -48.51 -6.47 17.30
N TRP A 283 -47.56 -7.39 17.19
CA TRP A 283 -46.82 -7.70 15.96
C TRP A 283 -47.35 -8.99 15.31
N ALA A 284 -48.10 -8.87 14.20
CA ALA A 284 -48.61 -10.05 13.45
C ALA A 284 -48.31 -10.03 11.94
N TRP A 285 -47.90 -8.90 11.35
CA TRP A 285 -47.76 -8.75 9.89
C TRP A 285 -46.32 -8.61 9.35
N ILE A 286 -45.32 -8.42 10.22
CA ILE A 286 -43.92 -8.21 9.79
C ILE A 286 -43.14 -9.55 9.68
N GLY A 287 -43.70 -10.66 10.18
CA GLY A 287 -43.06 -11.98 10.14
C GLY A 287 -42.94 -12.62 8.76
N MET A 288 -43.72 -12.20 7.75
CA MET A 288 -43.71 -12.83 6.41
C MET A 288 -42.80 -12.13 5.39
N THR A 289 -42.48 -10.85 5.54
CA THR A 289 -41.69 -10.11 4.54
C THR A 289 -40.17 -10.35 4.65
N ALA A 290 -39.66 -10.73 5.82
CA ALA A 290 -38.23 -11.04 6.00
C ALA A 290 -37.79 -12.36 5.30
N ALA A 291 -38.69 -13.34 5.20
CA ALA A 291 -38.38 -14.63 4.55
C ALA A 291 -38.42 -14.57 3.01
N ALA A 292 -39.24 -13.67 2.44
CA ALA A 292 -39.40 -13.55 0.99
C ALA A 292 -38.18 -12.93 0.27
N PHE A 293 -37.35 -12.13 0.99
CA PHE A 293 -36.27 -11.36 0.36
C PHE A 293 -34.93 -12.10 0.23
N VAL A 294 -34.77 -13.27 0.85
CA VAL A 294 -33.50 -14.03 0.86
C VAL A 294 -33.42 -15.07 -0.28
N VAL A 295 -34.53 -15.36 -0.97
CA VAL A 295 -34.60 -16.37 -2.06
C VAL A 295 -34.98 -15.75 -3.44
N GLY A 296 -35.41 -14.49 -3.48
CA GLY A 296 -36.06 -13.86 -4.63
C GLY A 296 -35.17 -13.17 -5.70
N SER A 297 -34.00 -13.71 -6.06
CA SER A 297 -33.09 -13.07 -7.05
C SER A 297 -32.99 -13.75 -8.43
N LEU A 298 -33.88 -14.70 -8.74
CA LEU A 298 -33.98 -15.36 -10.06
C LEU A 298 -35.38 -15.27 -10.72
N GLY A 299 -36.31 -14.48 -10.15
CA GLY A 299 -37.71 -14.41 -10.60
C GLY A 299 -38.15 -13.11 -11.29
N ALA A 300 -37.24 -12.17 -11.59
CA ALA A 300 -37.60 -10.83 -12.05
C ALA A 300 -38.06 -10.74 -13.54
N ALA A 301 -38.10 -11.86 -14.27
CA ALA A 301 -38.38 -11.88 -15.72
C ALA A 301 -39.80 -12.36 -16.10
N THR A 302 -40.65 -12.74 -15.13
CA THR A 302 -41.99 -13.33 -15.40
C THR A 302 -43.16 -12.58 -14.74
N LEU A 303 -42.94 -11.33 -14.31
CA LEU A 303 -43.99 -10.47 -13.70
C LEU A 303 -44.43 -9.29 -14.60
N THR A 304 -44.02 -9.25 -15.86
CA THR A 304 -44.40 -8.21 -16.83
C THR A 304 -45.64 -8.53 -17.67
N GLU A 305 -46.22 -9.73 -17.57
CA GLU A 305 -47.30 -10.18 -18.46
C GLU A 305 -48.72 -10.06 -17.89
N PHE A 306 -48.90 -9.60 -16.64
CA PHE A 306 -50.22 -9.47 -16.00
C PHE A 306 -50.78 -8.03 -15.90
N ALA A 307 -50.18 -7.08 -16.62
CA ALA A 307 -50.63 -5.69 -16.68
C ALA A 307 -50.93 -5.26 -18.12
N GLY A 308 -52.19 -5.39 -18.52
CA GLY A 308 -52.74 -4.74 -19.71
C GLY A 308 -52.67 -3.21 -19.66
N PRO A 309 -53.00 -2.51 -20.76
CA PRO A 309 -52.28 -1.31 -21.17
C PRO A 309 -52.72 -0.02 -20.46
N PHE A 310 -52.28 0.19 -19.22
CA PHE A 310 -52.17 1.55 -18.67
C PHE A 310 -50.95 2.27 -19.24
N ARG A 311 -51.04 2.65 -20.53
CA ARG A 311 -50.15 3.66 -21.12
C ARG A 311 -50.38 4.99 -20.39
N GLY A 312 -49.38 5.47 -19.67
CA GLY A 312 -49.50 6.69 -18.89
C GLY A 312 -48.24 7.03 -18.11
N ASP A 313 -47.18 7.45 -18.81
CA ASP A 313 -45.95 8.04 -18.24
C ASP A 313 -46.20 9.40 -17.53
N ALA A 314 -47.45 9.70 -17.17
CA ALA A 314 -47.95 11.00 -16.77
C ALA A 314 -48.39 11.08 -15.29
N HIS A 315 -48.27 10.00 -14.50
CA HIS A 315 -48.62 10.07 -13.09
C HIS A 315 -47.44 10.62 -12.25
N PRO A 316 -47.54 11.84 -11.66
CA PRO A 316 -46.39 12.53 -11.07
C PRO A 316 -45.76 11.79 -9.89
N ARG A 317 -46.51 10.91 -9.20
CA ARG A 317 -45.95 10.02 -8.17
C ARG A 317 -45.04 8.93 -8.72
N ILE A 318 -45.30 8.42 -9.93
CA ILE A 318 -44.45 7.39 -10.57
C ILE A 318 -43.18 8.07 -11.09
N ALA A 319 -43.31 9.24 -11.72
CA ALA A 319 -42.17 10.06 -12.12
C ALA A 319 -41.28 10.46 -10.93
N GLY A 320 -41.88 10.90 -9.81
CA GLY A 320 -41.14 11.23 -8.59
C GLY A 320 -40.46 10.02 -7.93
N LEU A 321 -41.08 8.84 -7.95
CA LEU A 321 -40.43 7.60 -7.49
C LEU A 321 -39.28 7.16 -8.43
N ALA A 322 -39.42 7.37 -9.74
CA ALA A 322 -38.36 7.12 -10.71
C ALA A 322 -37.17 8.08 -10.49
N GLN A 323 -37.42 9.38 -10.33
CA GLN A 323 -36.37 10.36 -10.01
C GLN A 323 -35.67 10.05 -8.68
N ALA A 324 -36.43 9.77 -7.61
CA ALA A 324 -35.84 9.40 -6.32
C ALA A 324 -35.06 8.07 -6.36
N ALA A 325 -35.42 7.14 -7.24
CA ALA A 325 -34.63 5.93 -7.50
C ALA A 325 -33.36 6.24 -8.30
N GLN A 326 -33.41 7.20 -9.21
CA GLN A 326 -32.29 7.66 -10.03
C GLN A 326 -31.25 8.43 -9.19
N GLU A 327 -31.67 9.36 -8.33
CA GLU A 327 -30.82 10.04 -7.34
C GLU A 327 -30.16 9.06 -6.35
N ARG A 328 -30.90 8.02 -5.93
CA ARG A 328 -30.34 6.93 -5.11
C ARG A 328 -29.35 6.07 -5.88
N ALA A 329 -29.56 5.83 -7.17
CA ALA A 329 -28.59 5.12 -8.01
C ALA A 329 -27.31 5.96 -8.21
N GLU A 330 -27.43 7.27 -8.39
CA GLU A 330 -26.31 8.20 -8.54
C GLU A 330 -25.48 8.34 -7.25
N THR A 331 -26.13 8.49 -6.08
CA THR A 331 -25.43 8.54 -4.79
C THR A 331 -24.76 7.21 -4.43
N VAL A 332 -25.38 6.07 -4.73
CA VAL A 332 -24.74 4.74 -4.61
C VAL A 332 -23.57 4.60 -5.59
N ALA A 333 -23.69 5.09 -6.82
CA ALA A 333 -22.60 5.10 -7.80
C ALA A 333 -21.42 5.95 -7.33
N GLN A 334 -21.66 7.17 -6.82
CA GLN A 334 -20.64 8.04 -6.24
C GLN A 334 -19.93 7.39 -5.04
N ALA A 335 -20.68 6.86 -4.06
CA ALA A 335 -20.11 6.15 -2.92
C ALA A 335 -19.30 4.91 -3.35
N SER A 336 -19.74 4.19 -4.39
CA SER A 336 -18.99 3.07 -4.96
C SER A 336 -17.69 3.49 -5.64
N ALA A 337 -17.68 4.66 -6.30
CA ALA A 337 -16.51 5.25 -6.94
C ALA A 337 -15.49 5.76 -5.91
N GLU A 338 -15.95 6.36 -4.80
CA GLU A 338 -15.07 6.74 -3.69
C GLU A 338 -14.48 5.51 -2.98
N LEU A 339 -15.27 4.46 -2.73
CA LEU A 339 -14.76 3.18 -2.23
C LEU A 339 -13.73 2.55 -3.19
N ALA A 340 -13.93 2.66 -4.51
CA ALA A 340 -12.95 2.22 -5.49
C ALA A 340 -11.66 3.07 -5.44
N ARG A 341 -11.79 4.40 -5.30
CA ARG A 341 -10.65 5.33 -5.16
C ARG A 341 -9.84 5.07 -3.89
N LEU A 342 -10.50 4.86 -2.75
CA LEU A 342 -9.84 4.52 -1.48
C LEU A 342 -9.16 3.16 -1.55
N ARG A 343 -9.78 2.16 -2.18
CA ARG A 343 -9.14 0.85 -2.42
C ARG A 343 -7.91 0.97 -3.33
N GLU A 344 -7.94 1.81 -4.35
CA GLU A 344 -6.77 2.01 -5.22
C GLU A 344 -5.66 2.83 -4.54
N GLN A 345 -6.00 3.79 -3.67
CA GLN A 345 -5.04 4.46 -2.79
C GLN A 345 -4.39 3.48 -1.81
N ALA A 346 -5.16 2.60 -1.16
CA ALA A 346 -4.65 1.57 -0.28
C ALA A 346 -3.72 0.58 -1.01
N ARG A 347 -4.10 0.14 -2.23
CA ARG A 347 -3.23 -0.68 -3.10
C ARG A 347 -1.96 0.05 -3.53
N THR A 348 -2.02 1.35 -3.75
CA THR A 348 -0.85 2.17 -4.11
C THR A 348 0.09 2.32 -2.90
N ALA A 349 -0.45 2.45 -1.69
CA ALA A 349 0.33 2.45 -0.46
C ALA A 349 0.97 1.07 -0.19
N ALA A 350 0.23 -0.03 -0.39
CA ALA A 350 0.77 -1.39 -0.30
C ALA A 350 1.92 -1.62 -1.29
N ARG A 351 1.75 -1.27 -2.57
CA ARG A 351 2.82 -1.34 -3.59
C ARG A 351 4.06 -0.52 -3.22
N ARG A 352 3.90 0.64 -2.55
CA ARG A 352 5.04 1.43 -2.04
C ARG A 352 5.75 0.76 -0.87
N ALA A 353 5.02 0.07 0.00
CA ALA A 353 5.61 -0.72 1.08
C ALA A 353 6.38 -1.93 0.53
N GLU A 354 5.79 -2.66 -0.43
CA GLU A 354 6.43 -3.78 -1.13
C GLU A 354 7.71 -3.36 -1.85
N THR A 355 7.72 -2.23 -2.58
CA THR A 355 8.96 -1.73 -3.21
C THR A 355 9.99 -1.26 -2.19
N ALA A 356 9.58 -0.70 -1.04
CA ALA A 356 10.50 -0.38 0.05
C ALA A 356 11.12 -1.64 0.68
N GLU A 357 10.34 -2.72 0.86
CA GLU A 357 10.85 -4.02 1.30
C GLU A 357 11.80 -4.65 0.28
N ALA A 358 11.46 -4.64 -1.01
CA ALA A 358 12.31 -5.17 -2.07
C ALA A 358 13.65 -4.40 -2.14
N ASN A 359 13.62 -3.07 -2.00
CA ASN A 359 14.82 -2.25 -1.88
C ASN A 359 15.65 -2.61 -0.64
N LEU A 360 15.01 -2.86 0.50
CA LEU A 360 15.68 -3.34 1.72
C LEU A 360 16.31 -4.74 1.54
N ARG A 361 15.65 -5.65 0.83
CA ARG A 361 16.21 -6.97 0.49
C ARG A 361 17.42 -6.83 -0.44
N ASN A 362 17.31 -6.02 -1.50
CA ASN A 362 18.42 -5.73 -2.41
C ASN A 362 19.63 -5.11 -1.68
N ALA A 363 19.40 -4.15 -0.77
CA ALA A 363 20.46 -3.58 0.06
C ALA A 363 21.13 -4.63 0.98
N ARG A 364 20.37 -5.58 1.53
CA ARG A 364 20.93 -6.71 2.31
C ARG A 364 21.77 -7.64 1.43
N THR A 365 21.34 -7.96 0.21
CA THR A 365 22.10 -8.81 -0.71
C THR A 365 23.40 -8.12 -1.14
N GLN A 366 23.36 -6.83 -1.44
CA GLN A 366 24.56 -6.02 -1.75
C GLN A 366 25.53 -5.95 -0.56
N LEU A 367 25.01 -5.81 0.66
CA LEU A 367 25.83 -5.85 1.88
C LEU A 367 26.48 -7.22 2.10
N ALA A 368 25.75 -8.32 1.86
CA ALA A 368 26.31 -9.67 1.95
C ALA A 368 27.39 -9.92 0.89
N HIS A 369 27.21 -9.38 -0.32
CA HIS A 369 28.21 -9.48 -1.39
C HIS A 369 29.48 -8.68 -1.04
N SER A 370 29.35 -7.42 -0.61
CA SER A 370 30.51 -6.59 -0.23
C SER A 370 31.24 -7.09 1.01
N GLN A 371 30.54 -7.71 1.98
CA GLN A 371 31.16 -8.46 3.07
C GLN A 371 31.97 -9.65 2.56
N THR A 372 31.46 -10.39 1.57
CA THR A 372 32.17 -11.52 0.95
C THR A 372 33.43 -11.06 0.22
N GLU A 373 33.34 -9.97 -0.57
CA GLU A 373 34.50 -9.35 -1.23
C GLU A 373 35.56 -8.86 -0.24
N LEU A 374 35.14 -8.26 0.89
CA LEU A 374 36.05 -7.82 1.95
C LEU A 374 36.80 -8.99 2.58
N ILE A 375 36.10 -10.10 2.88
CA ILE A 375 36.73 -11.32 3.40
C ILE A 375 37.74 -11.87 2.37
N GLN A 376 37.38 -11.97 1.10
CA GLN A 376 38.30 -12.43 0.05
C GLN A 376 39.55 -11.54 -0.06
N ARG A 377 39.39 -10.21 -0.04
CA ARG A 377 40.54 -9.27 -0.04
C ARG A 377 41.40 -9.40 1.21
N GLN A 378 40.81 -9.68 2.37
CA GLN A 378 41.54 -9.92 3.62
C GLN A 378 42.32 -11.24 3.57
N THR A 379 41.74 -12.31 3.01
CA THR A 379 42.44 -13.58 2.76
C THR A 379 43.62 -13.37 1.81
N GLN A 380 43.41 -12.73 0.66
CA GLN A 380 44.46 -12.40 -0.32
C GLN A 380 45.59 -11.55 0.30
N ALA A 381 45.26 -10.57 1.15
CA ALA A 381 46.24 -9.77 1.87
C ALA A 381 47.05 -10.62 2.88
N SER A 382 46.40 -11.59 3.55
CA SER A 382 47.08 -12.52 4.47
C SER A 382 48.02 -13.48 3.73
N GLU A 383 47.63 -13.95 2.53
CA GLU A 383 48.46 -14.78 1.65
C GLU A 383 49.66 -14.00 1.12
N ALA A 384 49.48 -12.75 0.69
CA ALA A 384 50.55 -11.84 0.28
C ALA A 384 51.52 -11.50 1.43
N THR A 385 51.01 -11.42 2.67
CA THR A 385 51.84 -11.27 3.88
C THR A 385 52.61 -12.56 4.20
N GLY A 386 52.01 -13.72 3.93
CA GLY A 386 52.66 -15.03 4.06
C GLY A 386 53.78 -15.24 3.02
N SER A 387 53.55 -14.86 1.76
CA SER A 387 54.54 -14.98 0.70
C SER A 387 55.72 -14.02 0.89
N THR A 388 55.48 -12.77 1.30
CA THR A 388 56.57 -11.84 1.65
C THR A 388 57.43 -12.34 2.81
N ARG A 389 56.84 -12.97 3.84
CA ARG A 389 57.62 -13.63 4.91
C ARG A 389 58.47 -14.81 4.39
N ARG A 390 57.95 -15.63 3.46
CA ARG A 390 58.74 -16.70 2.82
C ARG A 390 59.92 -16.15 2.02
N LEU A 391 59.67 -15.15 1.18
CA LEU A 391 60.70 -14.48 0.38
C LEU A 391 61.77 -13.80 1.26
N GLN A 392 61.40 -13.24 2.41
CA GLN A 392 62.36 -12.73 3.40
C GLN A 392 63.22 -13.85 4.01
N GLY A 393 62.63 -15.01 4.32
CA GLY A 393 63.36 -16.18 4.79
C GLY A 393 64.32 -16.75 3.73
N GLU A 394 63.88 -16.84 2.48
CA GLU A 394 64.70 -17.26 1.33
C GLU A 394 65.86 -16.28 1.09
N LEU A 395 65.62 -14.97 1.18
CA LEU A 395 66.66 -13.94 1.08
C LEU A 395 67.70 -14.09 2.20
N GLN A 396 67.27 -14.31 3.45
CA GLN A 396 68.18 -14.54 4.58
C GLN A 396 69.00 -15.81 4.40
N ALA A 397 68.39 -16.91 3.94
CA ALA A 397 69.09 -18.15 3.63
C ALA A 397 70.12 -17.97 2.50
N ALA A 398 69.77 -17.22 1.44
CA ALA A 398 70.69 -16.89 0.35
C ALA A 398 71.87 -16.01 0.82
N GLN A 399 71.62 -15.03 1.69
CA GLN A 399 72.67 -14.19 2.30
C GLN A 399 73.62 -15.02 3.19
N GLN A 400 73.10 -15.95 3.98
CA GLN A 400 73.91 -16.87 4.79
C GLN A 400 74.73 -17.82 3.90
N ALA A 401 74.13 -18.34 2.82
CA ALA A 401 74.84 -19.16 1.85
C ALA A 401 75.99 -18.40 1.17
N LEU A 402 75.76 -17.14 0.74
CA LEU A 402 76.77 -16.26 0.17
C LEU A 402 77.94 -16.04 1.14
N ALA A 403 77.65 -15.63 2.38
CA ALA A 403 78.68 -15.41 3.41
C ALA A 403 79.48 -16.71 3.72
N SER A 404 78.85 -17.88 3.64
CA SER A 404 79.54 -19.17 3.79
C SER A 404 80.44 -19.51 2.59
N ALA A 405 80.06 -19.10 1.38
CA ALA A 405 80.85 -19.27 0.17
C ALA A 405 82.05 -18.32 0.15
N GLU A 406 81.86 -17.06 0.57
CA GLU A 406 82.94 -16.08 0.74
C GLU A 406 84.00 -16.56 1.74
N ARG A 407 83.59 -17.11 2.90
CA ARG A 407 84.54 -17.73 3.85
C ARG A 407 85.31 -18.89 3.24
N LYS A 408 84.64 -19.79 2.51
CA LYS A 408 85.31 -20.90 1.80
C LYS A 408 86.28 -20.41 0.73
N ALA A 409 85.95 -19.32 0.03
CA ALA A 409 86.82 -18.69 -0.94
C ALA A 409 88.06 -18.05 -0.28
N GLN A 410 87.89 -17.40 0.87
CA GLN A 410 88.99 -16.87 1.68
C GLN A 410 89.90 -18.01 2.21
N GLU A 411 89.33 -19.10 2.72
CA GLU A 411 90.08 -20.29 3.13
C GLU A 411 90.81 -20.98 1.96
N ALA A 412 90.24 -20.97 0.76
CA ALA A 412 90.90 -21.47 -0.43
C ALA A 412 92.07 -20.56 -0.84
N ALA A 413 91.87 -19.25 -0.81
CA ALA A 413 92.90 -18.26 -1.12
C ALA A 413 94.09 -18.31 -0.15
N THR A 414 93.85 -18.49 1.16
CA THR A 414 94.93 -18.64 2.15
C THR A 414 95.68 -19.97 1.99
N ARG A 415 95.00 -21.06 1.63
CA ARG A 415 95.67 -22.33 1.26
C ARG A 415 96.52 -22.19 0.00
N VAL A 416 96.03 -21.51 -1.03
CA VAL A 416 96.82 -21.25 -2.25
C VAL A 416 98.05 -20.41 -1.92
N ALA A 417 97.91 -19.32 -1.17
CA ALA A 417 99.05 -18.50 -0.74
C ALA A 417 100.07 -19.29 0.12
N GLY A 418 99.59 -20.20 0.98
CA GLY A 418 100.46 -21.12 1.74
C GLY A 418 101.22 -22.10 0.84
N LEU A 419 100.54 -22.71 -0.14
CA LEU A 419 101.15 -23.59 -1.13
C LEU A 419 102.14 -22.85 -2.05
N GLU A 420 101.87 -21.59 -2.39
CA GLU A 420 102.80 -20.74 -3.13
C GLU A 420 104.07 -20.45 -2.32
N GLN A 421 103.94 -20.18 -1.02
CA GLN A 421 105.09 -20.05 -0.10
C GLN A 421 105.88 -21.35 0.04
N GLU A 422 105.20 -22.51 0.16
CA GLU A 422 105.87 -23.82 0.16
C GLU A 422 106.61 -24.10 -1.16
N VAL A 423 105.99 -23.82 -2.31
CA VAL A 423 106.63 -23.97 -3.63
C VAL A 423 107.83 -23.02 -3.77
N GLN A 424 107.75 -21.82 -3.20
CA GLN A 424 108.87 -20.87 -3.23
C GLN A 424 110.02 -21.31 -2.31
N ALA A 425 109.74 -21.79 -1.10
CA ALA A 425 110.74 -22.41 -0.22
C ALA A 425 111.35 -23.69 -0.83
N LEU A 426 110.56 -24.50 -1.54
CA LEU A 426 111.04 -25.66 -2.31
C LEU A 426 111.91 -25.25 -3.50
N ARG A 427 111.66 -24.09 -4.13
CA ARG A 427 112.54 -23.52 -5.16
C ARG A 427 113.83 -23.00 -4.58
N GLU A 428 113.79 -22.27 -3.46
CA GLU A 428 114.97 -21.73 -2.78
C GLU A 428 115.89 -22.86 -2.28
N THR A 429 115.31 -23.91 -1.69
CA THR A 429 116.05 -25.12 -1.30
C THR A 429 116.55 -25.92 -2.50
N ALA A 430 115.79 -25.99 -3.61
CA ALA A 430 116.28 -26.60 -4.86
C ALA A 430 117.40 -25.79 -5.52
N THR A 431 117.42 -24.46 -5.45
CA THR A 431 118.55 -23.64 -5.91
C THR A 431 119.78 -23.82 -5.01
N ALA A 432 119.61 -23.89 -3.69
CA ALA A 432 120.71 -24.22 -2.78
C ALA A 432 121.27 -25.63 -3.01
N ALA A 433 120.41 -26.60 -3.36
CA ALA A 433 120.83 -27.95 -3.76
C ALA A 433 121.47 -27.97 -5.16
N ALA A 434 121.07 -27.10 -6.08
CA ALA A 434 121.70 -26.96 -7.39
C ALA A 434 123.11 -26.35 -7.30
N ASP A 435 123.30 -25.34 -6.44
CA ASP A 435 124.63 -24.78 -6.14
C ASP A 435 125.54 -25.83 -5.47
N ALA A 436 124.99 -26.72 -4.62
CA ALA A 436 125.72 -27.87 -4.10
C ALA A 436 126.02 -28.96 -5.17
N ALA A 437 125.19 -29.08 -6.21
CA ALA A 437 125.29 -30.11 -7.25
C ALA A 437 126.26 -29.79 -8.40
N VAL A 438 126.90 -28.61 -8.40
CA VAL A 438 127.99 -28.28 -9.36
C VAL A 438 129.25 -29.12 -9.09
N THR A 439 129.32 -29.83 -7.95
CA THR A 439 130.53 -30.56 -7.50
C THR A 439 130.31 -32.07 -7.26
N THR A 440 129.63 -32.79 -8.17
CA THR A 440 129.89 -34.21 -8.53
C THR A 440 128.89 -34.70 -9.59
N GLY A 441 129.34 -35.57 -10.51
CA GLY A 441 128.53 -36.01 -11.65
C GLY A 441 128.08 -37.47 -11.62
N SER A 442 127.15 -37.81 -12.55
CA SER A 442 126.65 -39.15 -12.92
C SER A 442 125.78 -39.86 -11.85
N VAL A 443 124.70 -40.61 -12.14
CA VAL A 443 124.46 -41.69 -13.13
C VAL A 443 122.93 -41.85 -13.39
N ARG A 444 122.55 -42.50 -14.50
CA ARG A 444 121.17 -42.82 -14.92
C ARG A 444 120.88 -44.34 -14.89
N PRO A 445 119.72 -44.78 -14.38
CA PRO A 445 118.97 -45.92 -14.96
C PRO A 445 117.47 -45.56 -15.15
N ARG A 446 116.84 -45.71 -16.32
CA ARG A 446 116.37 -46.90 -17.09
C ARG A 446 115.03 -47.49 -16.56
N PRO A 447 113.96 -47.62 -17.40
CA PRO A 447 112.59 -47.90 -16.94
C PRO A 447 112.07 -49.33 -17.18
N ALA A 448 111.00 -49.70 -16.47
CA ALA A 448 110.03 -50.78 -16.78
C ALA A 448 108.77 -50.65 -15.88
N SER A 449 107.62 -51.32 -16.06
CA SER A 449 106.83 -51.66 -17.27
C SER A 449 105.60 -52.53 -16.88
N GLY A 450 104.35 -52.02 -16.95
CA GLY A 450 103.16 -52.88 -16.81
C GLY A 450 101.80 -52.21 -16.52
N ALA A 451 100.94 -52.20 -17.54
CA ALA A 451 99.52 -52.64 -17.58
C ALA A 451 98.49 -52.15 -16.49
N ALA A 452 97.23 -51.82 -16.79
CA ALA A 452 96.43 -51.96 -18.02
C ALA A 452 95.24 -50.95 -18.11
N GLU A 453 94.69 -50.81 -19.32
CA GLU A 453 93.32 -50.30 -19.65
C GLU A 453 92.24 -51.37 -19.34
N PRO A 454 90.89 -51.11 -19.37
CA PRO A 454 90.17 -50.13 -20.22
C PRO A 454 88.93 -49.39 -19.63
N GLN A 455 88.29 -48.58 -20.50
CA GLN A 455 86.93 -47.99 -20.43
C GLN A 455 85.78 -49.07 -20.43
N PRO A 456 84.44 -48.74 -20.38
CA PRO A 456 83.72 -47.44 -20.33
C PRO A 456 82.55 -47.30 -19.29
N ALA A 457 81.87 -46.14 -19.34
CA ALA A 457 80.54 -45.68 -18.86
C ALA A 457 79.43 -46.74 -18.56
N PRO A 458 78.39 -46.49 -17.70
CA PRO A 458 77.47 -45.32 -17.80
C PRO A 458 76.89 -44.72 -16.48
N ALA A 459 76.05 -43.68 -16.63
CA ALA A 459 75.27 -43.03 -15.55
C ALA A 459 74.04 -43.89 -15.11
N PRO A 460 73.50 -43.72 -13.87
CA PRO A 460 72.37 -42.78 -13.72
C PRO A 460 72.18 -42.10 -12.32
N GLN A 461 71.33 -41.05 -12.35
CA GLN A 461 70.36 -40.50 -11.35
C GLN A 461 70.56 -40.59 -9.80
N PRO A 462 70.10 -39.55 -9.05
CA PRO A 462 70.26 -39.49 -7.58
C PRO A 462 69.05 -40.01 -6.79
N GLN A 463 69.29 -40.78 -5.72
CA GLN A 463 68.27 -41.01 -4.68
C GLN A 463 68.87 -41.29 -3.29
N ALA A 464 68.32 -40.60 -2.29
CA ALA A 464 68.24 -40.90 -0.86
C ALA A 464 69.51 -41.28 -0.05
N ALA A 465 69.70 -40.55 1.06
CA ALA A 465 70.33 -41.08 2.28
C ALA A 465 69.50 -40.66 3.53
N PRO A 466 69.47 -41.45 4.61
CA PRO A 466 68.52 -41.32 5.73
C PRO A 466 69.24 -41.03 7.07
N PRO A 467 68.72 -41.41 8.26
CA PRO A 467 67.49 -40.96 8.93
C PRO A 467 67.78 -40.33 10.32
N ALA A 468 66.77 -39.73 10.98
CA ALA A 468 66.83 -39.46 12.43
C ALA A 468 65.47 -39.54 13.15
N ALA A 469 65.40 -40.51 14.08
CA ALA A 469 64.60 -40.60 15.31
C ALA A 469 63.15 -40.03 15.40
N SER A 470 62.22 -40.95 15.69
CA SER A 470 60.84 -40.67 16.14
C SER A 470 60.74 -40.45 17.65
N ALA A 471 59.78 -39.62 18.10
CA ALA A 471 59.16 -39.72 19.43
C ALA A 471 57.67 -39.32 19.33
N PRO A 472 56.71 -40.07 19.93
CA PRO A 472 55.29 -39.91 19.64
C PRO A 472 54.49 -39.12 20.70
N LEU A 473 53.39 -38.50 20.28
CA LEU A 473 52.35 -37.91 21.14
C LEU A 473 51.20 -38.91 21.41
N PRO A 474 50.43 -38.74 22.51
CA PRO A 474 49.58 -39.79 23.09
C PRO A 474 48.24 -40.03 22.35
N PRO A 475 47.59 -41.19 22.57
CA PRO A 475 46.42 -41.64 21.82
C PRO A 475 45.09 -41.00 22.25
N ALA A 476 44.14 -41.00 21.32
CA ALA A 476 42.78 -40.48 21.51
C ALA A 476 41.91 -41.30 22.49
N ARG A 477 40.89 -40.64 23.07
CA ARG A 477 39.72 -41.28 23.69
C ARG A 477 38.47 -41.05 22.84
N PRO A 478 37.46 -41.94 22.93
CA PRO A 478 36.31 -41.96 22.02
C PRO A 478 35.09 -41.17 22.52
N ASP A 479 34.03 -41.28 21.70
CA ASP A 479 32.61 -40.97 21.95
C ASP A 479 32.09 -39.62 21.44
N GLY A 480 30.95 -39.67 20.72
CA GLY A 480 30.23 -38.50 20.20
C GLY A 480 29.53 -38.76 18.86
N GLU A 481 28.36 -39.38 18.87
CA GLU A 481 27.49 -39.46 17.68
C GLU A 481 27.14 -38.05 17.16
N VAL A 482 27.37 -37.78 15.87
CA VAL A 482 26.79 -36.62 15.18
C VAL A 482 26.20 -37.09 13.86
N THR A 483 24.88 -36.95 13.74
CA THR A 483 24.11 -37.27 12.54
C THR A 483 24.44 -36.29 11.40
N GLY A 484 25.45 -36.63 10.60
CA GLY A 484 25.86 -35.87 9.42
C GLY A 484 25.02 -36.22 8.19
N SER A 485 23.94 -35.46 7.94
CA SER A 485 23.16 -35.55 6.69
C SER A 485 24.05 -35.19 5.49
N VAL A 486 24.25 -36.15 4.58
CA VAL A 486 24.92 -35.89 3.29
C VAL A 486 24.07 -34.89 2.49
N PRO A 487 24.62 -33.73 2.07
CA PRO A 487 23.89 -32.82 1.21
C PRO A 487 23.64 -33.51 -0.15
N PRO A 488 22.42 -33.46 -0.71
CA PRO A 488 22.16 -34.07 -2.01
C PRO A 488 23.03 -33.39 -3.08
N ALA A 489 23.55 -34.20 -4.01
CA ALA A 489 24.36 -33.70 -5.11
C ALA A 489 23.60 -32.61 -5.89
N PRO A 490 24.27 -31.53 -6.33
CA PRO A 490 23.62 -30.50 -7.14
C PRO A 490 23.06 -31.15 -8.42
N PRO A 491 21.83 -30.78 -8.85
CA PRO A 491 21.28 -31.32 -10.07
C PRO A 491 22.18 -30.97 -11.27
N PRO A 492 22.29 -31.84 -12.28
CA PRO A 492 23.12 -31.58 -13.45
C PRO A 492 22.67 -30.30 -14.16
N ALA A 493 23.62 -29.52 -14.66
CA ALA A 493 23.35 -28.30 -15.39
C ALA A 493 22.52 -28.61 -16.65
N MET A 494 21.28 -28.12 -16.70
CA MET A 494 20.44 -28.29 -17.88
C MET A 494 20.85 -27.29 -18.96
N GLU A 495 21.63 -27.76 -19.94
CA GLU A 495 21.80 -27.05 -21.22
C GLU A 495 20.52 -27.14 -22.05
N GLY A 496 19.64 -26.16 -21.85
CA GLY A 496 18.43 -25.97 -22.66
C GLY A 496 17.85 -24.58 -22.45
N PRO A 497 17.12 -24.01 -23.43
CA PRO A 497 16.51 -22.69 -23.26
C PRO A 497 15.54 -22.73 -22.08
N TYR A 498 15.73 -21.82 -21.12
CA TYR A 498 14.94 -21.79 -19.89
C TYR A 498 13.46 -21.61 -20.23
N ARG A 499 12.67 -22.66 -19.97
CA ARG A 499 11.23 -22.67 -20.25
C ARG A 499 10.48 -22.12 -19.04
N HIS A 500 9.96 -20.91 -19.17
CA HIS A 500 9.06 -20.35 -18.16
C HIS A 500 7.74 -21.11 -18.16
N ARG A 501 7.23 -21.42 -16.97
CA ARG A 501 5.94 -22.11 -16.78
C ARG A 501 5.18 -21.46 -15.62
N ARG A 502 3.99 -20.92 -15.91
CA ARG A 502 2.95 -20.62 -14.92
C ARG A 502 1.77 -21.58 -15.12
N ASP A 503 0.80 -21.52 -14.20
CA ASP A 503 -0.38 -22.40 -14.14
C ASP A 503 -1.19 -22.51 -15.44
N ARG A 504 -1.17 -21.47 -16.30
CA ARG A 504 -1.96 -21.41 -17.54
C ARG A 504 -1.12 -21.47 -18.82
N TRP A 505 0.16 -21.12 -18.79
CA TRP A 505 1.01 -21.15 -19.99
C TRP A 505 2.46 -21.49 -19.70
N SER A 506 3.14 -21.97 -20.73
CA SER A 506 4.60 -22.03 -20.79
C SER A 506 5.12 -21.50 -22.12
N PHE A 507 6.31 -20.90 -22.09
CA PHE A 507 7.05 -20.46 -23.26
C PHE A 507 8.55 -20.48 -22.99
N ALA A 508 9.37 -20.59 -24.04
CA ALA A 508 10.82 -20.38 -23.91
C ALA A 508 11.10 -18.88 -23.68
N ILE A 509 11.97 -18.55 -22.72
CA ILE A 509 12.44 -17.17 -22.57
C ILE A 509 13.39 -16.85 -23.74
N PRO A 510 13.15 -15.79 -24.54
CA PRO A 510 14.04 -15.40 -25.61
C PRO A 510 15.42 -14.98 -25.07
N PRO A 511 16.52 -15.23 -25.82
CA PRO A 511 17.85 -14.72 -25.45
C PRO A 511 17.85 -13.21 -25.20
N GLY A 512 18.64 -12.75 -24.24
CA GLY A 512 18.71 -11.34 -23.84
C GLY A 512 17.55 -10.85 -22.95
N PHE A 513 16.64 -11.74 -22.54
CA PHE A 513 15.61 -11.44 -21.54
C PHE A 513 15.81 -12.23 -20.26
N ARG A 514 15.54 -11.55 -19.13
CA ARG A 514 15.38 -12.17 -17.82
C ARG A 514 13.93 -12.09 -17.37
N LEU A 515 13.44 -13.13 -16.71
CA LEU A 515 12.14 -13.11 -16.04
C LEU A 515 12.21 -12.23 -14.80
N ASP A 516 11.28 -11.29 -14.68
CA ASP A 516 11.09 -10.48 -13.50
C ASP A 516 10.05 -11.15 -12.59
N SER A 517 10.50 -12.12 -11.80
CA SER A 517 9.66 -13.06 -11.05
C SER A 517 8.89 -12.44 -9.88
N GLU A 518 9.22 -11.22 -9.46
CA GLU A 518 8.58 -10.52 -8.33
C GLU A 518 7.33 -9.71 -8.74
N ASN A 519 7.04 -9.60 -10.04
CA ASN A 519 5.91 -8.83 -10.56
C ASN A 519 4.56 -9.60 -10.50
N ASP A 520 4.19 -10.09 -9.30
CA ASP A 520 2.81 -10.48 -8.96
C ASP A 520 1.94 -9.22 -8.75
N LEU A 521 1.79 -8.44 -9.82
CA LEU A 521 0.89 -7.29 -9.86
C LEU A 521 -0.54 -7.75 -9.55
N PRO A 522 -1.27 -7.09 -8.63
CA PRO A 522 -2.65 -7.47 -8.30
C PRO A 522 -3.58 -7.22 -9.49
N GLY A 523 -3.83 -8.28 -10.26
CA GLY A 523 -4.55 -8.26 -11.54
C GLY A 523 -4.63 -9.67 -12.17
N PRO A 524 -4.93 -9.79 -13.47
CA PRO A 524 -4.69 -11.05 -14.18
C PRO A 524 -3.22 -11.45 -14.03
N VAL A 525 -2.98 -12.75 -13.84
CA VAL A 525 -1.65 -13.32 -13.66
C VAL A 525 -0.76 -12.91 -14.84
N ASN A 526 0.35 -12.22 -14.60
CA ASN A 526 1.24 -11.74 -15.64
C ASN A 526 2.60 -12.44 -15.58
N SER A 527 3.29 -12.53 -16.71
CA SER A 527 4.72 -12.87 -16.78
C SER A 527 5.45 -11.70 -17.42
N VAL A 528 6.34 -11.06 -16.67
CA VAL A 528 7.10 -9.89 -17.12
C VAL A 528 8.52 -10.30 -17.45
N LEU A 529 8.98 -9.93 -18.63
CA LEU A 529 10.33 -10.14 -19.13
C LEU A 529 10.98 -8.77 -19.34
N ILE A 530 12.17 -8.57 -18.80
CA ILE A 530 12.94 -7.34 -18.97
C ILE A 530 14.17 -7.67 -19.80
N HIS A 531 14.47 -6.85 -20.81
CA HIS A 531 15.67 -7.01 -21.62
C HIS A 531 16.92 -6.69 -20.78
N GLU A 532 17.92 -7.57 -20.79
CA GLU A 532 19.09 -7.48 -19.93
C GLU A 532 19.92 -6.23 -20.20
N GLN A 533 20.05 -5.87 -21.48
CA GLN A 533 20.82 -4.70 -21.92
C GLN A 533 20.04 -3.37 -21.84
N ASN A 534 18.71 -3.42 -21.70
CA ASN A 534 17.88 -2.20 -21.70
C ASN A 534 16.60 -2.37 -20.88
N ARG A 535 16.54 -1.70 -19.72
CA ARG A 535 15.41 -1.83 -18.79
C ARG A 535 14.11 -1.20 -19.28
N ASP A 536 14.16 -0.32 -20.28
CA ASP A 536 12.97 0.26 -20.92
C ASP A 536 12.37 -0.67 -21.99
N ALA A 537 13.08 -1.75 -22.34
CA ALA A 537 12.60 -2.80 -23.22
C ALA A 537 11.99 -3.96 -22.40
N VAL A 538 10.65 -4.03 -22.41
CA VAL A 538 9.86 -4.93 -21.56
C VAL A 538 8.83 -5.69 -22.39
N VAL A 539 8.64 -6.97 -22.10
CA VAL A 539 7.56 -7.80 -22.64
C VAL A 539 6.69 -8.33 -21.50
N VAL A 540 5.37 -8.13 -21.60
CA VAL A 540 4.38 -8.59 -20.62
C VAL A 540 3.43 -9.59 -21.27
N VAL A 541 3.39 -10.80 -20.75
CA VAL A 541 2.45 -11.86 -21.17
C VAL A 541 1.31 -11.96 -20.16
N SER A 542 0.07 -11.89 -20.64
CA SER A 542 -1.14 -11.87 -19.82
C SER A 542 -2.27 -12.70 -20.43
N ALA A 543 -3.23 -13.16 -19.61
CA ALA A 543 -4.52 -13.64 -20.11
C ALA A 543 -5.66 -12.91 -19.39
N ASN A 544 -6.58 -12.39 -20.19
CA ASN A 544 -7.61 -11.45 -19.78
C ASN A 544 -8.99 -12.07 -20.04
N ALA A 545 -9.97 -11.77 -19.19
CA ALA A 545 -11.33 -12.25 -19.37
C ALA A 545 -12.05 -11.42 -20.45
N ALA A 546 -12.58 -12.08 -21.47
CA ALA A 546 -13.26 -11.47 -22.63
C ALA A 546 -14.70 -11.01 -22.30
N ARG A 547 -14.93 -10.43 -21.12
CA ARG A 547 -16.29 -10.10 -20.62
C ARG A 547 -16.94 -9.04 -21.51
N GLY A 548 -18.04 -9.40 -22.18
CA GLY A 548 -18.80 -8.51 -23.06
C GLY A 548 -18.24 -8.39 -24.49
N ALA A 549 -17.05 -8.92 -24.77
CA ALA A 549 -16.40 -8.83 -26.07
C ALA A 549 -16.09 -10.24 -26.61
N CYS A 550 -16.91 -10.74 -27.54
CA CYS A 550 -16.85 -12.13 -28.01
C CYS A 550 -15.58 -12.49 -28.80
N THR A 551 -14.79 -11.50 -29.23
CA THR A 551 -13.57 -11.69 -30.04
C THR A 551 -12.37 -10.99 -29.42
N ALA A 552 -11.18 -11.53 -29.67
CA ALA A 552 -9.91 -10.87 -29.32
C ALA A 552 -9.81 -9.42 -29.83
N GLN A 553 -10.39 -9.15 -31.00
CA GLN A 553 -10.35 -7.84 -31.67
C GLN A 553 -11.24 -6.83 -30.95
N ALA A 554 -12.50 -7.15 -30.70
CA ALA A 554 -13.40 -6.28 -29.93
C ALA A 554 -12.81 -6.01 -28.54
N TRP A 555 -12.36 -7.05 -27.84
CA TRP A 555 -11.78 -6.90 -26.51
C TRP A 555 -10.59 -5.94 -26.49
N TYR A 556 -9.70 -6.03 -27.49
CA TYR A 556 -8.54 -5.15 -27.59
C TYR A 556 -8.94 -3.69 -27.85
N TRP A 557 -9.84 -3.41 -28.81
CA TRP A 557 -10.27 -2.03 -29.05
C TRP A 557 -10.97 -1.46 -27.82
N ASP A 558 -11.98 -2.16 -27.27
CA ASP A 558 -12.77 -1.72 -26.11
C ASP A 558 -11.93 -1.47 -24.84
N ASN A 559 -10.93 -2.32 -24.56
CA ASN A 559 -10.20 -2.29 -23.28
C ASN A 559 -8.83 -1.59 -23.38
N ILE A 560 -8.18 -1.66 -24.54
CA ILE A 560 -6.76 -1.27 -24.69
C ILE A 560 -6.61 0.01 -25.53
N VAL A 561 -7.55 0.33 -26.42
CA VAL A 561 -7.49 1.55 -27.24
C VAL A 561 -8.51 2.60 -26.80
N GLU A 562 -9.78 2.21 -26.65
CA GLU A 562 -10.90 3.08 -26.29
C GLU A 562 -11.24 3.06 -24.79
N GLY A 563 -10.62 2.14 -24.04
CA GLY A 563 -10.89 1.93 -22.62
C GLY A 563 -10.53 3.13 -21.73
N SER A 564 -10.77 2.98 -20.42
CA SER A 564 -10.65 4.06 -19.40
C SER A 564 -9.28 4.76 -19.30
N ARG A 565 -8.25 4.23 -19.96
CA ARG A 565 -6.97 4.89 -20.24
C ARG A 565 -6.65 4.72 -21.73
N PRO A 566 -7.26 5.53 -22.61
CA PRO A 566 -7.17 5.30 -24.05
C PRO A 566 -5.74 5.51 -24.53
N ARG A 567 -5.31 4.70 -25.50
CA ARG A 567 -3.93 4.77 -26.00
C ARG A 567 -3.67 6.06 -26.73
N ARG A 568 -2.65 6.78 -26.28
CA ARG A 568 -2.16 8.01 -26.92
C ARG A 568 -1.03 7.67 -27.90
N GLY A 569 -1.38 7.53 -29.17
CA GLY A 569 -0.43 7.46 -30.28
C GLY A 569 -0.94 6.64 -31.46
N GLU A 570 -0.25 6.76 -32.58
CA GLU A 570 -0.64 6.21 -33.88
C GLU A 570 -0.52 4.67 -33.91
N VAL A 571 -1.61 3.99 -34.27
CA VAL A 571 -1.59 2.58 -34.67
C VAL A 571 -1.17 2.53 -36.14
N THR A 572 -0.05 1.90 -36.45
CA THR A 572 0.59 1.94 -37.79
C THR A 572 0.51 0.61 -38.56
N GLY A 573 -0.12 -0.42 -37.99
CA GLY A 573 -0.41 -1.64 -38.72
C GLY A 573 -1.13 -2.70 -37.89
N ASP A 574 -2.03 -3.42 -38.56
CA ASP A 574 -2.62 -4.68 -38.13
C ASP A 574 -2.05 -5.78 -39.04
N ALA A 575 -1.49 -6.83 -38.44
CA ALA A 575 -0.93 -7.98 -39.14
C ALA A 575 -1.51 -9.28 -38.59
N ALA A 576 -1.67 -10.29 -39.44
CA ALA A 576 -2.02 -11.63 -38.99
C ALA A 576 -0.99 -12.15 -37.96
N LEU A 577 -1.44 -13.02 -37.05
CA LEU A 577 -0.53 -13.64 -36.07
C LEU A 577 0.68 -14.28 -36.77
N PRO A 578 1.90 -14.08 -36.24
CA PRO A 578 3.05 -14.87 -36.70
C PRO A 578 2.77 -16.36 -36.47
N GLN A 579 3.32 -17.21 -37.34
CA GLN A 579 3.09 -18.66 -37.31
C GLN A 579 3.43 -19.24 -35.92
N GLY A 580 2.41 -19.73 -35.23
CA GLY A 580 2.48 -20.43 -33.95
C GLY A 580 1.47 -21.59 -33.95
N GLU A 581 1.05 -22.05 -32.76
CA GLU A 581 0.03 -23.11 -32.66
C GLU A 581 -1.22 -22.80 -33.51
N ALA A 582 -1.62 -23.75 -34.36
CA ALA A 582 -2.84 -23.66 -35.19
C ALA A 582 -4.15 -23.56 -34.37
N SER A 583 -4.05 -23.71 -33.04
CA SER A 583 -5.15 -23.59 -32.08
C SER A 583 -5.59 -22.14 -31.84
N PHE A 584 -4.78 -21.13 -32.20
CA PHE A 584 -5.10 -19.71 -31.96
C PHE A 584 -5.77 -19.00 -33.14
N ARG A 585 -6.47 -17.90 -32.83
CA ARG A 585 -6.95 -16.87 -33.76
C ARG A 585 -6.66 -15.50 -33.14
N GLY A 586 -6.34 -14.51 -33.96
CA GLY A 586 -5.98 -13.19 -33.47
C GLY A 586 -5.14 -12.41 -34.48
N PHE A 587 -4.40 -11.42 -33.99
CA PHE A 587 -3.70 -10.42 -34.78
C PHE A 587 -2.57 -9.77 -33.97
N ALA A 588 -1.72 -9.01 -34.64
CA ALA A 588 -0.64 -8.24 -34.02
C ALA A 588 -0.72 -6.77 -34.42
N VAL A 589 -0.58 -5.88 -33.44
CA VAL A 589 -0.72 -4.43 -33.59
C VAL A 589 0.63 -3.78 -33.33
N ARG A 590 1.07 -2.91 -34.24
CA ARG A 590 2.22 -2.02 -34.02
C ARG A 590 1.78 -0.57 -33.93
N GLY A 591 2.44 0.20 -33.08
CA GLY A 591 2.28 1.64 -33.04
C GLY A 591 3.34 2.35 -32.22
N ARG A 592 3.13 3.65 -32.00
CA ARG A 592 3.97 4.51 -31.16
C ARG A 592 3.18 4.94 -29.93
N GLY A 593 3.83 4.97 -28.77
CA GLY A 593 3.20 5.44 -27.53
C GLY A 593 4.13 6.35 -26.74
N VAL A 594 3.57 7.42 -26.18
CA VAL A 594 4.30 8.27 -25.21
C VAL A 594 3.98 7.76 -23.82
N LEU A 595 4.99 7.21 -23.13
CA LEU A 595 4.84 6.76 -21.75
C LEU A 595 4.96 7.98 -20.81
N GLN A 596 3.83 8.55 -20.41
CA GLN A 596 3.77 9.76 -19.58
C GLN A 596 3.75 9.39 -18.09
N ALA A 597 4.93 9.22 -17.50
CA ALA A 597 5.13 9.38 -16.06
C ALA A 597 5.58 10.82 -15.77
N ASP A 598 5.24 11.37 -14.60
CA ASP A 598 5.22 12.83 -14.31
C ASP A 598 6.52 13.64 -14.53
N ARG A 599 7.65 13.02 -14.92
CA ARG A 599 8.92 13.71 -15.20
C ARG A 599 9.70 13.24 -16.44
N PHE A 600 9.23 12.24 -17.20
CA PHE A 600 9.93 11.76 -18.39
C PHE A 600 8.96 11.50 -19.55
N ARG A 601 9.29 12.01 -20.74
CA ARG A 601 8.70 11.60 -22.01
C ARG A 601 9.69 10.70 -22.72
N THR A 602 9.41 9.40 -22.77
CA THR A 602 10.15 8.45 -23.60
C THR A 602 9.26 8.02 -24.75
N ASP A 603 9.70 8.30 -25.98
CA ASP A 603 9.07 7.80 -27.20
C ASP A 603 9.39 6.32 -27.36
N LEU A 604 8.40 5.47 -27.11
CA LEU A 604 8.54 4.02 -27.19
C LEU A 604 7.67 3.49 -28.33
N ASP A 605 8.27 2.63 -29.15
CA ASP A 605 7.51 1.79 -30.06
C ASP A 605 6.81 0.71 -29.22
N TYR A 606 5.64 0.28 -29.67
CA TYR A 606 4.96 -0.87 -29.11
C TYR A 606 4.64 -1.91 -30.17
N TYR A 607 4.66 -3.17 -29.74
CA TYR A 607 4.21 -4.32 -30.51
C TYR A 607 3.38 -5.20 -29.59
N ASP A 608 2.09 -5.34 -29.87
CA ASP A 608 1.21 -6.24 -29.13
C ASP A 608 0.79 -7.39 -30.02
N LEU A 609 0.75 -8.60 -29.45
CA LEU A 609 0.19 -9.79 -30.07
C LEU A 609 -1.04 -10.20 -29.26
N VAL A 610 -2.20 -10.21 -29.92
CA VAL A 610 -3.51 -10.46 -29.32
C VAL A 610 -4.05 -11.77 -29.88
N ALA A 611 -4.33 -12.76 -29.02
CA ALA A 611 -4.74 -14.09 -29.44
C ALA A 611 -5.83 -14.69 -28.54
N GLN A 612 -6.69 -15.50 -29.12
CA GLN A 612 -7.76 -16.23 -28.47
C GLN A 612 -7.72 -17.68 -28.96
N ARG A 613 -7.74 -18.64 -28.03
CA ARG A 613 -7.62 -20.06 -28.36
C ARG A 613 -8.98 -20.59 -28.83
N ARG A 614 -9.00 -21.39 -29.90
CA ARG A 614 -10.21 -22.11 -30.35
C ARG A 614 -10.67 -23.02 -29.20
N GLY A 615 -11.93 -22.86 -28.78
CA GLY A 615 -12.50 -23.57 -27.62
C GLY A 615 -12.45 -22.80 -26.30
N GLU A 616 -11.73 -21.67 -26.21
CA GLU A 616 -11.67 -20.82 -25.01
C GLU A 616 -12.12 -19.38 -25.30
N PRO A 617 -13.37 -19.13 -25.76
CA PRO A 617 -13.81 -17.79 -26.18
C PRO A 617 -13.76 -16.75 -25.05
N GLY A 618 -13.95 -17.18 -23.79
CA GLY A 618 -13.93 -16.28 -22.63
C GLY A 618 -12.56 -15.68 -22.28
N VAL A 619 -11.48 -15.96 -23.03
CA VAL A 619 -10.11 -15.57 -22.69
C VAL A 619 -9.33 -15.00 -23.87
N VAL A 620 -8.72 -13.82 -23.67
CA VAL A 620 -7.78 -13.20 -24.61
C VAL A 620 -6.39 -13.21 -24.00
N TYR A 621 -5.48 -13.90 -24.66
CA TYR A 621 -4.05 -13.88 -24.41
C TYR A 621 -3.45 -12.65 -25.09
N LEU A 622 -2.62 -11.92 -24.36
CA LEU A 622 -2.04 -10.67 -24.81
C LEU A 622 -0.57 -10.60 -24.41
N VAL A 623 0.30 -10.54 -25.42
CA VAL A 623 1.75 -10.30 -25.26
C VAL A 623 2.01 -8.85 -25.66
N GLN A 624 2.39 -8.00 -24.71
CA GLN A 624 2.66 -6.58 -24.92
C GLN A 624 4.15 -6.30 -24.83
N ALA A 625 4.77 -5.86 -25.92
CA ALA A 625 6.15 -5.40 -25.93
C ALA A 625 6.23 -3.86 -26.02
N ARG A 626 7.09 -3.27 -25.19
CA ARG A 626 7.43 -1.83 -25.19
C ARG A 626 8.94 -1.71 -25.29
N PHE A 627 9.44 -0.81 -26.14
CA PHE A 627 10.87 -0.69 -26.39
C PHE A 627 11.25 0.61 -27.09
N PRO A 628 12.50 1.08 -26.92
CA PRO A 628 13.06 2.14 -27.75
C PRO A 628 13.11 1.73 -29.22
N ARG A 629 12.88 2.70 -30.12
CA ARG A 629 12.81 2.48 -31.57
C ARG A 629 14.05 1.78 -32.17
N SER A 630 15.23 2.00 -31.59
CA SER A 630 16.47 1.32 -31.99
C SER A 630 16.42 -0.20 -31.84
N MET A 631 15.61 -0.73 -30.92
CA MET A 631 15.49 -2.16 -30.62
C MET A 631 14.32 -2.83 -31.34
N ALA A 632 13.55 -2.10 -32.16
CA ALA A 632 12.29 -2.61 -32.70
C ALA A 632 12.43 -3.92 -33.48
N GLY A 633 13.49 -4.08 -34.28
CA GLY A 633 13.73 -5.31 -35.03
C GLY A 633 14.09 -6.51 -34.15
N GLU A 634 14.80 -6.29 -33.05
CA GLU A 634 15.16 -7.32 -32.08
C GLU A 634 13.95 -7.74 -31.25
N MET A 635 13.25 -6.77 -30.66
CA MET A 635 12.10 -7.01 -29.80
C MET A 635 10.97 -7.74 -30.51
N ILE A 636 10.67 -7.40 -31.78
CA ILE A 636 9.67 -8.11 -32.58
C ILE A 636 10.09 -9.56 -32.82
N ARG A 637 11.38 -9.82 -33.15
CA ARG A 637 11.89 -11.20 -33.31
C ARG A 637 11.79 -12.00 -32.01
N SER A 638 12.12 -11.40 -30.87
CA SER A 638 12.05 -12.07 -29.57
C SER A 638 10.61 -12.36 -29.14
N VAL A 639 9.66 -11.47 -29.42
CA VAL A 639 8.22 -11.74 -29.23
C VAL A 639 7.74 -12.86 -30.16
N HIS A 640 8.19 -12.91 -31.41
CA HIS A 640 7.85 -14.00 -32.34
C HIS A 640 8.43 -15.34 -31.89
N ALA A 641 9.67 -15.37 -31.39
CA ALA A 641 10.29 -16.55 -30.83
C ALA A 641 9.53 -17.07 -29.60
N LEU A 642 9.18 -16.17 -28.66
CA LEU A 642 8.34 -16.48 -27.50
C LEU A 642 6.99 -17.07 -27.93
N TRP A 643 6.34 -16.44 -28.91
CA TRP A 643 5.03 -16.87 -29.41
C TRP A 643 5.06 -18.24 -30.09
N LYS A 644 6.13 -18.56 -30.80
CA LYS A 644 6.32 -19.85 -31.46
C LYS A 644 6.29 -21.02 -30.46
N ASP A 645 6.87 -20.82 -29.27
CA ASP A 645 6.99 -21.82 -28.22
C ASP A 645 5.90 -21.68 -27.13
N PHE A 646 4.86 -20.87 -27.38
CA PHE A 646 3.78 -20.58 -26.45
C PHE A 646 2.72 -21.69 -26.40
N GLU A 647 2.66 -22.39 -25.27
CA GLU A 647 1.69 -23.45 -24.97
C GLU A 647 0.74 -23.04 -23.83
N VAL A 648 -0.52 -23.46 -23.89
CA VAL A 648 -1.49 -23.31 -22.80
C VAL A 648 -1.56 -24.60 -21.99
N THR A 649 -1.06 -24.52 -20.76
CA THR A 649 -0.69 -25.68 -19.91
C THR A 649 -1.72 -26.06 -18.84
N GLY A 650 -2.77 -25.28 -18.63
CA GLY A 650 -3.73 -25.54 -17.55
C GLY A 650 -5.16 -25.05 -17.80
N PRO A 651 -6.18 -25.81 -17.37
CA PRO A 651 -7.59 -25.47 -17.56
C PRO A 651 -8.05 -24.42 -16.53
N ARG A 652 -8.52 -23.27 -17.01
CA ARG A 652 -9.35 -22.38 -16.18
C ARG A 652 -10.47 -21.79 -17.02
N ALA A 653 -11.67 -22.34 -16.84
CA ALA A 653 -12.90 -21.80 -17.38
C ALA A 653 -13.19 -20.46 -16.68
N TYR A 654 -12.85 -19.36 -17.35
CA TYR A 654 -13.59 -18.12 -17.13
C TYR A 654 -15.02 -18.36 -17.63
N PRO A 655 -16.07 -17.88 -16.93
CA PRO A 655 -17.44 -18.09 -17.37
C PRO A 655 -17.62 -17.51 -18.78
N THR A 656 -17.90 -18.38 -19.75
CA THR A 656 -17.97 -18.09 -21.19
C THR A 656 -19.28 -17.38 -21.56
N ARG A 657 -19.65 -16.33 -20.81
CA ARG A 657 -20.67 -15.37 -21.22
C ARG A 657 -20.05 -14.38 -22.22
N CYS A 658 -19.81 -14.92 -23.41
CA CYS A 658 -19.69 -14.17 -24.66
C CYS A 658 -21.10 -14.20 -25.28
#